data_AF-A0AAV2LZ97-F1
#
_entry.id   AF-A0AAV2LZ97-F1
#
_cell.length_a   1.000
_cell.length_b   1.000
_cell.length_c   1.000
_cell.angle_alpha   90.00
_cell.angle_beta   90.00
_cell.angle_gamma   90.00
#
_symmetry.space_group_name_H-M   'P 1'
#
loop_
_entity.id
_entity.type
_entity.pdbx_description
1 polymer ?
#
loop_
_entity_poly.entity_id
_entity_poly.type
_entity_poly.pdbx_seq_one_letter_code
_entity_poly.pdbx_strand_id
1 'polypeptide(L)'
;MEEAEEMDQICFSGLEGSALHHCAVRDDKKNHAVVVMQKDQTLCFRGKCFLTCLYGRVEVMGFTIEEGQQPYPLFSPASHSPITVKATDTENTGLNEDTAHLSDILRDYLTSGSRKKLIGKVIRDSSIILLEPMESTLTRFLSSFPDLSELFSPPASELQSAVLDTPLNGLGIIPLSSNIEGIKCSKSLKNVFNTLIDACKGDMDDTVILVCGAKNVGKSTFIRILTNTLLNHTGSVEYLEGDLGQTEFTPPGCLCLTTVSEPLLGPPFTHQCTPEHMIYYGQSSCESDLDRYLEALKCLWHRLPQSREGPLIINTMGWVKGFGLQLLVDMLRFFPVTHVVQLGYGGTQQCPSLTSEFLRTAQGYQTHPPAQSALDDITESSSLPRTFVHLPVQSEFEGVGTQGKAKHQRTNELRELSLLSYLSRLQSPDPGPVRPLHSLTPYQVPHSAVALGVLHCTVPPSHMLHAANGSLVALCCVVEKVTNRGNPVLLSQAPLCSCVGFGIIRGIDMVRGLYHVLTPVDPAILRNVNCLLLGAISLPSCIVTIQESDEDLPYVTSNYSFDLTGAGKLKMVPGKWSMNAVLHKSPQRSWLGLKLRLNEKPVQEEDWVVCQHPECSERRRASKVRLHHCRLSY
;
A
#
# COMPACT_ATOMS: atom_id res chain seq x y z
N MET A 1 40.54 -17.72 -44.19
CA MET A 1 40.08 -16.59 -45.00
C MET A 1 39.07 -17.19 -45.96
N GLU A 2 37.77 -17.18 -45.74
CA GLU A 2 36.87 -16.41 -44.88
C GLU A 2 35.84 -17.41 -44.32
N GLU A 3 35.63 -17.46 -43.00
CA GLU A 3 34.52 -18.18 -42.36
C GLU A 3 34.44 -17.81 -40.86
N ALA A 4 34.60 -16.51 -40.56
CA ALA A 4 34.66 -16.00 -39.18
C ALA A 4 33.88 -14.69 -38.95
N GLU A 5 32.96 -14.32 -39.85
CA GLU A 5 32.17 -13.09 -39.72
C GLU A 5 30.70 -13.36 -40.05
N GLU A 6 29.98 -14.04 -39.15
CA GLU A 6 28.50 -14.00 -39.11
C GLU A 6 27.99 -14.59 -37.77
N MET A 7 28.40 -13.99 -36.65
CA MET A 7 27.85 -14.37 -35.33
C MET A 7 27.61 -13.20 -34.36
N ASP A 8 27.52 -11.97 -34.85
CA ASP A 8 27.22 -10.78 -34.05
C ASP A 8 26.02 -10.02 -34.62
N GLN A 9 24.81 -10.39 -34.18
CA GLN A 9 23.65 -9.51 -33.95
C GLN A 9 22.44 -10.35 -33.55
N ILE A 10 22.46 -10.90 -32.34
CA ILE A 10 21.23 -11.18 -31.62
C ILE A 10 21.32 -10.38 -30.33
N CYS A 11 20.63 -9.24 -30.31
CA CYS A 11 20.52 -8.35 -29.16
C CYS A 11 19.68 -9.06 -28.08
N PHE A 12 20.30 -9.92 -27.27
CA PHE A 12 19.70 -10.45 -26.05
C PHE A 12 19.83 -9.39 -24.95
N SER A 13 18.75 -8.64 -24.71
CA SER A 13 18.68 -7.51 -23.77
C SER A 13 18.45 -7.91 -22.30
N GLY A 14 18.29 -9.20 -22.00
CA GLY A 14 18.08 -9.74 -20.65
C GLY A 14 19.30 -10.49 -20.09
N LEU A 15 19.61 -10.28 -18.81
CA LEU A 15 20.63 -11.04 -18.08
C LEU A 15 20.04 -12.36 -17.57
N GLU A 16 20.28 -13.46 -18.30
CA GLU A 16 19.66 -14.76 -18.04
C GLU A 16 20.64 -15.94 -18.11
N GLY A 17 20.26 -17.04 -17.47
CA GLY A 17 20.91 -18.35 -17.59
C GLY A 17 22.43 -18.29 -17.42
N SER A 18 23.15 -18.81 -18.40
CA SER A 18 24.63 -18.82 -18.41
C SER A 18 25.24 -17.42 -18.36
N ALA A 19 24.57 -16.39 -18.88
CA ALA A 19 25.07 -15.02 -18.87
C ALA A 19 25.29 -14.52 -17.44
N LEU A 20 24.38 -14.85 -16.51
CA LEU A 20 24.51 -14.54 -15.09
C LEU A 20 25.73 -15.20 -14.44
N HIS A 21 26.11 -16.42 -14.84
CA HIS A 21 27.34 -17.05 -14.35
C HIS A 21 28.63 -16.35 -14.84
N HIS A 22 28.51 -15.59 -15.93
CA HIS A 22 29.61 -14.85 -16.51
C HIS A 22 29.73 -13.43 -15.95
N CYS A 23 28.61 -12.76 -15.66
CA CYS A 23 28.56 -11.37 -15.22
C CYS A 23 28.21 -11.16 -13.74
N ALA A 24 27.85 -12.22 -13.00
CA ALA A 24 27.62 -12.15 -11.56
C ALA A 24 28.58 -13.05 -10.77
N VAL A 25 28.94 -12.60 -9.57
CA VAL A 25 29.67 -13.40 -8.59
C VAL A 25 29.02 -13.25 -7.22
N ARG A 26 28.70 -14.39 -6.60
CA ARG A 26 28.25 -14.47 -5.21
C ARG A 26 29.44 -14.67 -4.28
N ASP A 27 29.43 -13.97 -3.14
CA ASP A 27 30.27 -14.32 -1.98
C ASP A 27 29.37 -15.01 -0.95
N ASP A 28 29.53 -16.32 -0.78
CA ASP A 28 28.72 -17.10 0.15
C ASP A 28 28.99 -16.76 1.63
N LYS A 29 30.17 -16.21 1.95
CA LYS A 29 30.51 -15.84 3.34
C LYS A 29 29.81 -14.54 3.74
N LYS A 30 29.76 -13.57 2.82
CA LYS A 30 29.07 -12.29 3.03
C LYS A 30 27.60 -12.34 2.65
N ASN A 31 27.17 -13.41 1.98
CA ASN A 31 25.82 -13.64 1.49
C ASN A 31 25.28 -12.49 0.63
N HIS A 32 26.07 -12.09 -0.37
CA HIS A 32 25.68 -11.08 -1.36
C HIS A 32 26.16 -11.47 -2.76
N ALA A 33 25.71 -10.73 -3.79
CA ALA A 33 26.19 -10.91 -5.16
C ALA A 33 26.49 -9.56 -5.81
N VAL A 34 27.59 -9.51 -6.55
CA VAL A 34 27.95 -8.39 -7.42
C VAL A 34 27.61 -8.77 -8.86
N VAL A 35 26.92 -7.88 -9.58
CA VAL A 35 26.49 -8.08 -10.96
C VAL A 35 27.01 -6.93 -11.82
N VAL A 36 27.65 -7.27 -12.94
CA VAL A 36 28.03 -6.32 -14.00
C VAL A 36 26.94 -6.33 -15.06
N MET A 37 26.40 -5.15 -15.38
CA MET A 37 25.35 -4.95 -16.36
C MET A 37 25.86 -3.99 -17.44
N GLN A 38 25.80 -4.40 -18.71
CA GLN A 38 26.10 -3.52 -19.83
C GLN A 38 24.91 -2.60 -20.11
N LYS A 39 25.16 -1.47 -20.80
CA LYS A 39 24.11 -0.54 -21.24
C LYS A 39 22.90 -1.26 -21.82
N ASP A 40 21.70 -0.83 -21.41
CA ASP A 40 20.40 -1.36 -21.82
C ASP A 40 20.11 -2.82 -21.42
N GLN A 41 21.04 -3.53 -20.76
CA GLN A 41 20.76 -4.83 -20.18
C GLN A 41 19.78 -4.69 -19.02
N THR A 42 18.93 -5.71 -18.90
CA THR A 42 17.88 -5.77 -17.89
C THR A 42 18.00 -7.02 -17.04
N LEU A 43 17.70 -6.89 -15.75
CA LEU A 43 17.52 -7.99 -14.81
C LEU A 43 16.08 -7.94 -14.30
N CYS A 44 15.23 -8.81 -14.85
CA CYS A 44 13.86 -9.02 -14.40
C CYS A 44 13.83 -10.17 -13.38
N PHE A 45 13.21 -10.00 -12.22
CA PHE A 45 13.24 -11.03 -11.18
C PHE A 45 12.01 -11.04 -10.28
N ARG A 46 11.84 -12.14 -9.54
CA ARG A 46 10.99 -12.28 -8.35
C ARG A 46 11.85 -12.37 -7.10
N GLY A 47 11.36 -11.84 -5.99
CA GLY A 47 12.09 -11.87 -4.72
C GLY A 47 12.11 -10.51 -4.04
N LYS A 48 13.04 -10.38 -3.10
CA LYS A 48 13.24 -9.16 -2.32
C LYS A 48 14.74 -9.00 -2.00
N CYS A 49 15.27 -7.80 -2.16
CA CYS A 49 16.69 -7.54 -1.96
C CYS A 49 16.95 -6.06 -1.68
N PHE A 50 18.11 -5.76 -1.12
CA PHE A 50 18.70 -4.42 -1.25
C PHE A 50 19.52 -4.36 -2.53
N LEU A 51 19.40 -3.25 -3.25
CA LEU A 51 20.22 -2.90 -4.40
C LEU A 51 21.07 -1.68 -4.06
N THR A 52 22.38 -1.78 -4.32
CA THR A 52 23.30 -0.65 -4.30
C THR A 52 23.99 -0.54 -5.65
N CYS A 53 24.04 0.65 -6.23
CA CYS A 53 24.88 0.90 -7.40
C CYS A 53 26.31 1.21 -6.92
N LEU A 54 27.24 0.31 -7.23
CA LEU A 54 28.66 0.46 -6.86
C LEU A 54 29.44 1.28 -7.90
N TYR A 55 28.99 1.28 -9.14
CA TYR A 55 29.58 2.02 -10.25
C TYR A 55 28.55 2.17 -11.38
N GLY A 56 28.57 3.31 -12.08
CA GLY A 56 27.63 3.60 -13.16
C GLY A 56 26.25 4.00 -12.66
N ARG A 57 25.20 3.61 -13.38
CA ARG A 57 23.81 4.02 -13.10
C ARG A 57 22.80 2.97 -13.55
N VAL A 58 21.85 2.64 -12.69
CA VAL A 58 20.73 1.76 -13.04
C VAL A 58 19.39 2.43 -12.77
N GLU A 59 18.40 2.13 -13.61
CA GLU A 59 17.02 2.59 -13.45
C GLU A 59 16.14 1.46 -12.92
N VAL A 60 15.32 1.77 -11.93
CA VAL A 60 14.26 0.89 -11.41
C VAL A 60 12.96 1.68 -11.31
N MET A 61 11.93 1.25 -12.05
CA MET A 61 10.60 1.90 -12.02
C MET A 61 10.65 3.43 -12.21
N GLY A 62 11.54 3.92 -13.09
CA GLY A 62 11.71 5.34 -13.37
C GLY A 62 12.61 6.13 -12.43
N PHE A 63 13.09 5.53 -11.33
CA PHE A 63 14.08 6.14 -10.43
C PHE A 63 15.50 5.70 -10.83
N THR A 64 16.46 6.62 -10.83
CA THR A 64 17.86 6.36 -11.15
C THR A 64 18.66 6.18 -9.87
N ILE A 65 19.29 5.01 -9.74
CA ILE A 65 20.18 4.67 -8.65
C ILE A 65 21.63 4.80 -9.15
N GLU A 66 22.39 5.67 -8.51
CA GLU A 66 23.74 6.06 -8.91
C GLU A 66 24.78 5.68 -7.84
N GLU A 67 26.05 5.69 -8.22
CA GLU A 67 27.18 5.50 -7.31
C GLU A 67 27.13 6.51 -6.13
N GLY A 68 27.41 6.02 -4.92
CA GLY A 68 27.46 6.83 -3.70
C GLY A 68 26.13 7.01 -2.99
N GLN A 69 25.02 6.55 -3.59
CA GLN A 69 23.72 6.52 -2.91
C GLN A 69 23.59 5.35 -1.93
N GLN A 70 22.60 5.45 -1.05
CA GLN A 70 22.27 4.40 -0.07
C GLN A 70 21.73 3.12 -0.75
N PRO A 71 21.77 1.96 -0.07
CA PRO A 71 21.06 0.77 -0.53
C PRO A 71 19.55 0.97 -0.56
N TYR A 72 18.90 0.56 -1.65
CA TYR A 72 17.46 0.68 -1.82
C TYR A 72 16.76 -0.69 -1.75
N PRO A 73 15.67 -0.83 -0.97
CA PRO A 73 14.91 -2.08 -0.90
C PRO A 73 14.04 -2.25 -2.15
N LEU A 74 14.18 -3.40 -2.81
CA LEU A 74 13.36 -3.82 -3.94
C LEU A 74 12.41 -4.94 -3.52
N PHE A 75 11.13 -4.79 -3.87
CA PHE A 75 10.10 -5.79 -3.57
C PHE A 75 9.41 -6.27 -4.83
N SER A 76 9.67 -7.51 -5.24
CA SER A 76 9.07 -8.12 -6.42
C SER A 76 8.17 -9.34 -6.09
N PRO A 77 6.99 -9.11 -5.48
CA PRO A 77 6.06 -10.16 -5.10
C PRO A 77 5.15 -10.60 -6.24
N ALA A 78 4.67 -11.85 -6.18
CA ALA A 78 3.74 -12.44 -7.14
C ALA A 78 2.39 -11.69 -7.27
N SER A 79 2.05 -10.79 -6.34
CA SER A 79 0.85 -9.97 -6.39
C SER A 79 0.89 -8.87 -7.47
N HIS A 80 2.08 -8.50 -7.96
CA HIS A 80 2.27 -7.42 -8.94
C HIS A 80 3.21 -7.87 -10.08
N SER A 81 3.40 -7.03 -11.09
CA SER A 81 4.41 -7.25 -12.13
C SER A 81 5.81 -7.43 -11.52
N PRO A 82 6.66 -8.29 -12.09
CA PRO A 82 8.03 -8.42 -11.63
C PRO A 82 8.81 -7.10 -11.80
N ILE A 83 9.84 -6.92 -10.97
CA ILE A 83 10.68 -5.72 -11.03
C ILE A 83 11.76 -5.96 -12.07
N THR A 84 12.07 -4.92 -12.82
CA THR A 84 13.18 -4.88 -13.76
C THR A 84 14.17 -3.82 -13.33
N VAL A 85 15.43 -4.22 -13.15
CA VAL A 85 16.58 -3.31 -13.05
C VAL A 85 17.15 -3.14 -14.45
N LYS A 86 17.34 -1.91 -14.91
CA LYS A 86 17.88 -1.61 -16.23
C LYS A 86 19.17 -0.81 -16.10
N ALA A 87 20.26 -1.22 -16.74
CA ALA A 87 21.47 -0.41 -16.82
C ALA A 87 21.29 0.76 -17.82
N THR A 88 21.74 1.94 -17.43
CA THR A 88 21.57 3.19 -18.18
C THR A 88 22.90 3.85 -18.50
N ASP A 89 22.88 4.86 -19.37
CA ASP A 89 24.06 5.63 -19.74
C ASP A 89 24.67 6.37 -18.55
N THR A 90 26.00 6.31 -18.46
CA THR A 90 26.75 7.10 -17.48
C THR A 90 27.10 8.44 -18.13
N GLU A 91 26.27 9.47 -17.93
CA GLU A 91 26.58 10.81 -18.42
C GLU A 91 27.85 11.34 -17.73
N ASN A 92 28.93 11.55 -18.50
CA ASN A 92 30.15 12.26 -18.07
C ASN A 92 30.92 11.71 -16.84
N THR A 93 31.55 10.55 -17.00
CA THR A 93 32.84 10.32 -16.33
C THR A 93 33.93 10.14 -17.39
N GLY A 94 34.75 11.17 -17.57
CA GLY A 94 36.00 11.12 -18.33
C GLY A 94 37.06 10.29 -17.62
N LEU A 95 36.74 9.04 -17.30
CA LEU A 95 37.66 8.06 -16.79
C LEU A 95 38.06 7.17 -17.96
N ASN A 96 39.31 7.30 -18.39
CA ASN A 96 40.01 6.14 -18.92
C ASN A 96 39.80 5.02 -17.91
N GLU A 97 39.29 3.86 -18.36
CA GLU A 97 38.91 2.69 -17.59
C GLU A 97 40.04 2.24 -16.63
N ASP A 98 40.18 2.91 -15.49
CA ASP A 98 41.29 2.65 -14.59
C ASP A 98 40.95 1.41 -13.79
N THR A 99 41.35 0.25 -14.32
CA THR A 99 41.14 -1.06 -13.70
C THR A 99 41.55 -1.11 -12.22
N ALA A 100 42.47 -0.23 -11.80
CA ALA A 100 42.82 0.00 -10.40
C ALA A 100 41.63 0.49 -9.56
N HIS A 101 40.92 1.52 -10.04
CA HIS A 101 39.75 2.09 -9.36
C HIS A 101 38.61 1.07 -9.22
N LEU A 102 38.28 0.34 -10.28
CA LEU A 102 37.29 -0.74 -10.22
C LEU A 102 37.71 -1.85 -9.25
N SER A 103 39.01 -2.16 -9.18
CA SER A 103 39.54 -3.13 -8.22
C SER A 103 39.39 -2.66 -6.77
N ASP A 104 39.55 -1.36 -6.54
CA ASP A 104 39.37 -0.75 -5.23
C ASP A 104 37.91 -0.74 -4.79
N ILE A 105 36.96 -0.36 -5.67
CA ILE A 105 35.51 -0.45 -5.40
C ILE A 105 35.12 -1.87 -5.01
N LEU A 106 35.54 -2.86 -5.80
CA LEU A 106 35.18 -4.26 -5.59
C LEU A 106 35.95 -4.93 -4.45
N ARG A 107 36.97 -4.27 -3.88
CA ARG A 107 37.87 -4.86 -2.89
C ARG A 107 37.14 -5.37 -1.68
N ASP A 108 36.12 -4.64 -1.26
CA ASP A 108 35.37 -4.89 -0.04
C ASP A 108 34.23 -5.90 -0.26
N TYR A 109 33.88 -6.22 -1.50
CA TYR A 109 32.77 -7.12 -1.83
C TYR A 109 33.24 -8.48 -2.37
N LEU A 110 34.44 -8.56 -2.94
CA LEU A 110 34.88 -9.76 -3.65
C LEU A 110 36.33 -10.14 -3.35
N THR A 111 36.60 -11.45 -3.39
CA THR A 111 37.97 -11.99 -3.34
C THR A 111 38.80 -11.58 -4.56
N SER A 112 40.13 -11.55 -4.43
CA SER A 112 41.01 -11.12 -5.51
C SER A 112 40.83 -11.90 -6.83
N GLY A 113 40.49 -13.19 -6.79
CA GLY A 113 40.24 -14.00 -7.98
C GLY A 113 38.93 -13.61 -8.66
N SER A 114 37.85 -13.50 -7.88
CA SER A 114 36.54 -13.06 -8.33
C SER A 114 36.55 -11.65 -8.93
N ARG A 115 37.29 -10.71 -8.32
CA ARG A 115 37.46 -9.34 -8.82
C ARG A 115 38.04 -9.32 -10.22
N LYS A 116 39.15 -10.02 -10.45
CA LYS A 116 39.79 -10.08 -11.78
C LYS A 116 38.85 -10.65 -12.84
N LYS A 117 38.06 -11.68 -12.49
CA LYS A 117 37.05 -12.26 -13.38
C LYS A 117 35.99 -11.23 -13.80
N LEU A 118 35.44 -10.47 -12.85
CA LEU A 118 34.37 -9.49 -13.13
C LEU A 118 34.87 -8.22 -13.80
N ILE A 119 36.03 -7.69 -13.41
CA ILE A 119 36.62 -6.50 -14.04
C ILE A 119 36.83 -6.73 -15.54
N GLY A 120 37.23 -7.95 -15.94
CA GLY A 120 37.35 -8.30 -17.37
C GLY A 120 36.03 -8.36 -18.14
N LYS A 121 34.88 -8.11 -17.50
CA LYS A 121 33.55 -8.01 -18.13
C LYS A 121 33.02 -6.59 -18.20
N VAL A 122 33.68 -5.65 -17.52
CA VAL A 122 33.33 -4.23 -17.56
C VAL A 122 33.79 -3.67 -18.89
N ILE A 123 32.85 -3.09 -19.63
CA ILE A 123 33.10 -2.29 -20.83
C ILE A 123 32.59 -0.87 -20.58
N ARG A 124 32.90 0.07 -21.49
CA ARG A 124 32.31 1.41 -21.49
C ARG A 124 30.80 1.37 -21.24
N ASP A 125 30.33 2.27 -20.38
CA ASP A 125 28.92 2.43 -19.97
C ASP A 125 28.33 1.21 -19.23
N SER A 126 29.18 0.32 -18.69
CA SER A 126 28.72 -0.73 -17.77
C SER A 126 28.41 -0.16 -16.39
N SER A 127 27.40 -0.76 -15.74
CA SER A 127 27.08 -0.53 -14.34
C SER A 127 27.42 -1.74 -13.50
N ILE A 128 27.83 -1.52 -12.26
CA ILE A 128 28.10 -2.56 -11.28
C ILE A 128 27.10 -2.37 -10.15
N ILE A 129 26.31 -3.41 -9.88
CA ILE A 129 25.36 -3.41 -8.75
C ILE A 129 25.72 -4.48 -7.73
N LEU A 130 25.42 -4.18 -6.48
CA LEU A 130 25.44 -5.11 -5.36
C LEU A 130 24.00 -5.48 -5.02
N LEU A 131 23.75 -6.78 -4.86
CA LEU A 131 22.48 -7.33 -4.44
C LEU A 131 22.68 -8.07 -3.12
N GLU A 132 21.92 -7.67 -2.11
CA GLU A 132 21.96 -8.26 -0.77
C GLU A 132 20.57 -8.77 -0.37
N PRO A 133 20.48 -9.91 0.33
CA PRO A 133 19.20 -10.44 0.78
C PRO A 133 18.59 -9.46 1.78
N MET A 134 17.29 -9.25 1.66
CA MET A 134 16.56 -8.34 2.53
C MET A 134 15.49 -9.10 3.30
N GLU A 135 15.51 -8.93 4.62
CA GLU A 135 14.45 -9.37 5.51
C GLU A 135 14.02 -8.19 6.39
N SER A 136 12.72 -7.91 6.43
CA SER A 136 12.15 -6.86 7.27
C SER A 136 11.07 -7.43 8.18
N THR A 137 10.66 -6.64 9.18
CA THR A 137 9.52 -6.99 10.04
C THR A 137 8.27 -7.28 9.22
N LEU A 138 8.03 -6.50 8.16
CA LEU A 138 6.96 -6.72 7.21
C LEU A 138 7.05 -8.10 6.56
N THR A 139 8.20 -8.42 5.97
CA THR A 139 8.30 -9.65 5.17
C THR A 139 8.27 -10.90 6.04
N ARG A 140 8.86 -10.87 7.24
CA ARG A 140 8.71 -11.96 8.23
C ARG A 140 7.26 -12.15 8.64
N PHE A 141 6.57 -11.05 8.93
CA PHE A 141 5.17 -11.08 9.34
C PHE A 141 4.29 -11.67 8.25
N LEU A 142 4.43 -11.23 6.99
CA LEU A 142 3.68 -11.78 5.87
C LEU A 142 4.02 -13.26 5.65
N SER A 143 5.30 -13.63 5.68
CA SER A 143 5.73 -15.01 5.48
C SER A 143 5.29 -15.97 6.60
N SER A 144 4.89 -15.45 7.77
CA SER A 144 4.32 -16.28 8.85
C SER A 144 2.93 -16.82 8.53
N PHE A 145 2.23 -16.27 7.54
CA PHE A 145 0.95 -16.79 7.08
C PHE A 145 1.16 -17.79 5.94
N PRO A 146 0.63 -19.03 6.03
CA PRO A 146 0.86 -20.07 5.01
C PRO A 146 0.55 -19.64 3.58
N ASP A 147 -0.55 -18.91 3.37
CA ASP A 147 -0.97 -18.45 2.03
C ASP A 147 -0.02 -17.41 1.42
N LEU A 148 0.74 -16.71 2.26
CA LEU A 148 1.65 -15.60 1.91
C LEU A 148 3.14 -15.96 2.06
N SER A 149 3.46 -17.16 2.54
CA SER A 149 4.84 -17.67 2.69
C SER A 149 5.65 -17.52 1.39
N GLU A 150 5.02 -17.87 0.27
CA GLU A 150 5.58 -17.80 -1.09
C GLU A 150 5.23 -16.49 -1.83
N LEU A 151 4.87 -15.41 -1.13
CA LEU A 151 4.46 -14.15 -1.77
C LEU A 151 5.55 -13.55 -2.67
N PHE A 152 6.83 -13.78 -2.35
CA PHE A 152 7.99 -13.29 -3.11
C PHE A 152 8.59 -14.33 -4.06
N SER A 153 7.98 -15.51 -4.16
CA SER A 153 8.40 -16.57 -5.07
C SER A 153 7.67 -16.47 -6.42
N PRO A 154 8.21 -17.04 -7.50
CA PRO A 154 7.52 -17.09 -8.79
C PRO A 154 6.16 -17.81 -8.67
N PRO A 155 5.06 -17.19 -9.12
CA PRO A 155 3.78 -17.87 -9.21
C PRO A 155 3.84 -19.03 -10.22
N ALA A 156 2.88 -19.96 -10.15
CA ALA A 156 2.82 -21.13 -11.01
C ALA A 156 2.92 -20.80 -12.52
N SER A 157 2.39 -19.65 -12.94
CA SER A 157 2.45 -19.16 -14.32
C SER A 157 3.86 -18.76 -14.80
N GLU A 158 4.77 -18.48 -13.87
CA GLU A 158 6.14 -18.01 -14.16
C GLU A 158 7.21 -19.07 -13.87
N LEU A 159 6.84 -20.23 -13.32
CA LEU A 159 7.81 -21.29 -12.97
C LEU A 159 8.64 -21.77 -14.16
N GLN A 160 8.07 -21.82 -15.36
CA GLN A 160 8.80 -22.20 -16.58
C GLN A 160 9.79 -21.13 -17.04
N SER A 161 9.57 -19.88 -16.62
CA SER A 161 10.44 -18.75 -16.92
C SER A 161 11.41 -18.45 -15.78
N ALA A 162 11.30 -19.12 -14.64
CA ALA A 162 12.22 -18.94 -13.53
C ALA A 162 13.59 -19.54 -13.88
N VAL A 163 14.62 -18.71 -13.87
CA VAL A 163 16.00 -19.14 -14.09
C VAL A 163 16.58 -19.58 -12.75
N LEU A 164 16.83 -20.89 -12.64
CA LEU A 164 17.42 -21.52 -11.47
C LEU A 164 18.95 -21.66 -11.61
N ASP A 165 19.59 -22.09 -10.52
CA ASP A 165 21.04 -22.34 -10.42
C ASP A 165 21.94 -21.12 -10.68
N THR A 166 21.41 -19.90 -10.59
CA THR A 166 22.18 -18.67 -10.73
C THR A 166 22.87 -18.26 -9.42
N PRO A 167 23.91 -17.40 -9.48
CA PRO A 167 24.50 -16.79 -8.28
C PRO A 167 23.51 -15.99 -7.41
N LEU A 168 22.31 -15.68 -7.91
CA LEU A 168 21.31 -14.85 -7.25
C LEU A 168 20.27 -15.67 -6.47
N ASN A 169 20.01 -16.93 -6.86
CA ASN A 169 18.95 -17.74 -6.26
C ASN A 169 19.16 -17.96 -4.75
N GLY A 170 20.42 -18.11 -4.32
CA GLY A 170 20.76 -18.26 -2.90
C GLY A 170 20.51 -17.01 -2.05
N LEU A 171 20.23 -15.86 -2.67
CA LEU A 171 19.82 -14.62 -2.01
C LEU A 171 18.31 -14.45 -1.96
N GLY A 172 17.52 -15.40 -2.47
CA GLY A 172 16.07 -15.26 -2.63
C GLY A 172 15.67 -14.38 -3.81
N ILE A 173 16.59 -14.13 -4.75
CA ILE A 173 16.37 -13.40 -6.00
C ILE A 173 16.28 -14.43 -7.11
N ILE A 174 15.14 -14.54 -7.77
CA ILE A 174 14.87 -15.52 -8.82
C ILE A 174 14.72 -14.78 -10.14
N PRO A 175 15.78 -14.75 -10.98
CA PRO A 175 15.72 -14.12 -12.28
C PRO A 175 14.66 -14.79 -13.16
N LEU A 176 14.02 -14.00 -14.00
CA LEU A 176 13.04 -14.46 -14.97
C LEU A 176 13.62 -14.34 -16.37
N SER A 177 13.24 -15.28 -17.24
CA SER A 177 13.63 -15.24 -18.65
C SER A 177 12.99 -14.07 -19.40
N SER A 178 13.56 -13.71 -20.55
CA SER A 178 13.29 -12.50 -21.34
C SER A 178 11.89 -12.46 -21.92
N ASN A 179 11.23 -13.62 -21.97
CA ASN A 179 9.82 -13.72 -22.33
C ASN A 179 8.88 -13.15 -21.24
N ILE A 180 9.34 -13.01 -20.00
CA ILE A 180 8.62 -12.34 -18.93
C ILE A 180 9.18 -10.94 -18.77
N GLU A 181 8.43 -9.99 -19.30
CA GLU A 181 8.71 -8.59 -19.12
C GLU A 181 8.06 -8.07 -17.83
N GLY A 182 8.77 -7.18 -17.13
CA GLY A 182 8.25 -6.46 -15.97
C GLY A 182 7.25 -5.38 -16.36
N ILE A 183 7.33 -4.23 -15.70
CA ILE A 183 6.46 -3.10 -16.00
C ILE A 183 6.82 -2.52 -17.37
N LYS A 184 5.83 -2.44 -18.27
CA LYS A 184 5.98 -1.82 -19.61
C LYS A 184 5.40 -0.41 -19.64
N CYS A 185 6.06 0.45 -20.42
CA CYS A 185 5.65 1.83 -20.65
C CYS A 185 5.32 2.04 -22.13
N SER A 186 4.08 2.43 -22.44
CA SER A 186 3.65 2.74 -23.82
C SER A 186 4.30 4.04 -24.31
N LYS A 187 4.34 4.25 -25.63
CA LYS A 187 4.88 5.49 -26.22
C LYS A 187 4.13 6.73 -25.73
N SER A 188 2.81 6.66 -25.65
CA SER A 188 1.96 7.76 -25.15
C SER A 188 2.30 8.11 -23.69
N LEU A 189 2.51 7.09 -22.85
CA LEU A 189 2.91 7.26 -21.46
C LEU A 189 4.29 7.91 -21.34
N LYS A 190 5.28 7.46 -22.12
CA LYS A 190 6.62 8.08 -22.15
C LYS A 190 6.58 9.55 -22.58
N ASN A 191 5.79 9.89 -23.60
CA ASN A 191 5.63 11.27 -24.04
C ASN A 191 5.03 12.15 -22.94
N VAL A 192 4.01 11.65 -22.25
CA VAL A 192 3.37 12.37 -21.14
C VAL A 192 4.33 12.55 -19.96
N PHE A 193 5.17 11.56 -19.64
CA PHE A 193 6.22 11.74 -18.63
C PHE A 193 7.18 12.86 -19.02
N ASN A 194 7.69 12.89 -20.26
CA ASN A 194 8.59 13.96 -20.69
C ASN A 194 7.92 15.34 -20.56
N THR A 195 6.66 15.49 -21.00
CA THR A 195 5.92 16.74 -20.84
C THR A 195 5.77 17.17 -19.38
N LEU A 196 5.47 16.24 -18.48
CA LEU A 196 5.30 16.55 -17.05
C LEU A 196 6.64 16.87 -16.38
N ILE A 197 7.71 16.17 -16.72
CA ILE A 197 9.06 16.43 -16.21
C ILE A 197 9.53 17.81 -16.66
N ASP A 198 9.34 18.15 -17.94
CA ASP A 198 9.70 19.46 -18.47
C ASP A 198 8.89 20.59 -17.81
N ALA A 199 7.60 20.37 -17.57
CA ALA A 199 6.77 21.31 -16.82
C ALA A 199 7.26 21.50 -15.37
N CYS A 200 7.57 20.41 -14.68
CA CYS A 200 8.08 20.46 -13.30
C CYS A 200 9.47 21.10 -13.22
N LYS A 201 10.33 20.97 -14.24
CA LYS A 201 11.64 21.65 -14.29
C LYS A 201 11.51 23.17 -14.47
N GLY A 202 10.43 23.63 -15.11
CA GLY A 202 10.16 25.05 -15.31
C GLY A 202 9.54 25.72 -14.09
N ASP A 203 8.54 25.07 -13.49
CA ASP A 203 7.73 25.62 -12.39
C ASP A 203 7.26 24.50 -11.43
N MET A 204 8.19 24.04 -10.59
CA MET A 204 8.02 22.83 -9.79
C MET A 204 6.97 23.00 -8.69
N ASP A 205 7.01 24.14 -7.98
CA ASP A 205 6.25 24.38 -6.77
C ASP A 205 4.76 24.67 -7.06
N ASP A 206 4.45 25.18 -8.25
CA ASP A 206 3.08 25.48 -8.70
C ASP A 206 2.46 24.33 -9.53
N THR A 207 3.21 23.28 -9.85
CA THR A 207 2.70 22.16 -10.64
C THR A 207 1.77 21.25 -9.82
N VAL A 208 0.52 21.10 -10.28
CA VAL A 208 -0.51 20.23 -9.69
C VAL A 208 -1.07 19.29 -10.75
N ILE A 209 -0.76 18.00 -10.60
CA ILE A 209 -1.05 16.95 -11.57
C ILE A 209 -2.19 16.09 -11.02
N LEU A 210 -3.36 16.17 -11.63
CA LEU A 210 -4.48 15.28 -11.32
C LEU A 210 -4.49 14.10 -12.30
N VAL A 211 -4.44 12.88 -11.76
CA VAL A 211 -4.45 11.64 -12.54
C VAL A 211 -5.80 10.94 -12.42
N CYS A 212 -6.46 10.68 -13.55
CA CYS A 212 -7.79 10.09 -13.60
C CYS A 212 -7.93 9.04 -14.71
N GLY A 213 -9.01 8.25 -14.64
CA GLY A 213 -9.25 7.13 -15.54
C GLY A 213 -10.01 6.00 -14.86
N ALA A 214 -10.59 5.08 -15.64
CA ALA A 214 -11.41 4.00 -15.11
C ALA A 214 -10.62 3.04 -14.18
N LYS A 215 -11.28 2.05 -13.61
CA LYS A 215 -10.58 0.98 -12.87
C LYS A 215 -9.68 0.18 -13.82
N ASN A 216 -8.54 -0.30 -13.30
CA ASN A 216 -7.59 -1.16 -14.02
C ASN A 216 -6.91 -0.56 -15.27
N VAL A 217 -6.90 0.76 -15.43
CA VAL A 217 -6.23 1.43 -16.58
C VAL A 217 -4.75 1.77 -16.33
N GLY A 218 -4.19 1.38 -15.18
CA GLY A 218 -2.79 1.64 -14.84
C GLY A 218 -2.50 2.93 -14.07
N LYS A 219 -3.50 3.59 -13.46
CA LYS A 219 -3.31 4.86 -12.71
C LYS A 219 -2.24 4.77 -11.64
N SER A 220 -2.32 3.79 -10.73
CA SER A 220 -1.36 3.63 -9.64
C SER A 220 0.05 3.36 -10.18
N THR A 221 0.18 2.56 -11.25
CA THR A 221 1.46 2.33 -11.93
C THR A 221 2.03 3.61 -12.52
N PHE A 222 1.21 4.40 -13.23
CA PHE A 222 1.61 5.68 -13.80
C PHE A 222 2.09 6.64 -12.71
N ILE A 223 1.31 6.80 -11.64
CA ILE A 223 1.63 7.69 -10.53
C ILE A 223 2.92 7.27 -9.85
N ARG A 224 3.13 5.97 -9.61
CA ARG A 224 4.34 5.46 -8.95
C ARG A 224 5.59 5.72 -9.77
N ILE A 225 5.55 5.43 -11.07
CA ILE A 225 6.68 5.70 -11.97
C ILE A 225 6.90 7.21 -12.10
N LEU A 226 5.84 8.03 -12.24
CA LEU A 226 5.98 9.48 -12.29
C LEU A 226 6.64 10.03 -11.01
N THR A 227 6.19 9.58 -9.85
CA THR A 227 6.76 9.98 -8.55
C THR A 227 8.25 9.66 -8.50
N ASN A 228 8.61 8.41 -8.81
CA ASN A 228 9.99 7.95 -8.89
C ASN A 228 10.83 8.78 -9.88
N THR A 229 10.27 9.09 -11.06
CA THR A 229 10.99 9.89 -12.06
C THR A 229 11.18 11.34 -11.64
N LEU A 230 10.19 11.94 -10.97
CA LEU A 230 10.30 13.29 -10.43
C LEU A 230 11.35 13.36 -9.31
N LEU A 231 11.48 12.32 -8.47
CA LEU A 231 12.50 12.24 -7.43
C LEU A 231 13.95 12.21 -7.96
N ASN A 232 14.17 11.99 -9.26
CA ASN A 232 15.48 12.21 -9.88
C ASN A 232 15.83 13.71 -10.03
N HIS A 233 14.85 14.60 -9.86
CA HIS A 233 14.95 16.03 -10.15
C HIS A 233 14.53 16.92 -8.97
N THR A 234 13.92 16.36 -7.94
CA THR A 234 13.55 17.06 -6.70
C THR A 234 13.76 16.18 -5.47
N GLY A 235 13.91 16.81 -4.30
CA GLY A 235 13.99 16.12 -3.03
C GLY A 235 12.64 15.56 -2.55
N SER A 236 11.51 16.05 -3.06
CA SER A 236 10.19 15.54 -2.64
C SER A 236 9.07 15.78 -3.65
N VAL A 237 8.01 14.97 -3.53
CA VAL A 237 6.75 15.11 -4.28
C VAL A 237 5.60 15.09 -3.28
N GLU A 238 4.75 16.12 -3.32
CA GLU A 238 3.53 16.16 -2.52
C GLU A 238 2.49 15.21 -3.15
N TYR A 239 1.71 14.53 -2.31
CA TYR A 239 0.76 13.51 -2.77
C TYR A 239 -0.58 13.60 -2.04
N LEU A 240 -1.66 13.83 -2.79
CA LEU A 240 -3.04 13.80 -2.30
C LEU A 240 -3.74 12.53 -2.76
N GLU A 241 -4.09 11.67 -1.82
CA GLU A 241 -4.79 10.40 -2.05
C GLU A 241 -6.33 10.60 -2.04
N GLY A 242 -6.95 10.36 -3.20
CA GLY A 242 -8.40 10.38 -3.41
C GLY A 242 -9.04 9.00 -3.68
N ASP A 243 -8.27 7.91 -3.79
CA ASP A 243 -8.80 6.56 -3.97
C ASP A 243 -8.93 5.82 -2.63
N LEU A 244 -10.16 5.75 -2.13
CA LEU A 244 -10.50 5.02 -0.90
C LEU A 244 -10.27 3.50 -0.99
N GLY A 245 -10.26 2.94 -2.19
CA GLY A 245 -10.24 1.50 -2.42
C GLY A 245 -8.84 0.92 -2.53
N GLN A 246 -7.96 1.60 -3.26
CA GLN A 246 -6.58 1.18 -3.52
C GLN A 246 -5.61 2.33 -3.22
N THR A 247 -5.46 2.60 -1.94
CA THR A 247 -4.55 3.61 -1.39
C THR A 247 -3.08 3.23 -1.60
N GLU A 248 -2.22 4.24 -1.81
CA GLU A 248 -0.78 4.01 -1.98
C GLU A 248 -0.03 3.85 -0.65
N PHE A 249 -0.31 4.71 0.34
CA PHE A 249 0.52 4.86 1.55
C PHE A 249 -0.16 4.42 2.85
N THR A 250 -1.46 4.17 2.82
CA THR A 250 -2.29 3.91 4.00
C THR A 250 -3.15 2.66 3.83
N PRO A 251 -3.72 2.10 4.91
CA PRO A 251 -4.79 1.12 4.80
C PRO A 251 -5.99 1.66 4.01
N PRO A 252 -6.85 0.79 3.46
CA PRO A 252 -8.00 1.23 2.67
C PRO A 252 -9.00 2.06 3.50
N GLY A 253 -9.79 2.87 2.81
CA GLY A 253 -10.79 3.75 3.40
C GLY A 253 -10.22 5.05 3.97
N CYS A 254 -8.99 5.41 3.58
CA CYS A 254 -8.33 6.65 3.97
C CYS A 254 -8.25 7.62 2.78
N LEU A 255 -8.31 8.90 3.11
CA LEU A 255 -7.84 9.99 2.28
C LEU A 255 -6.65 10.62 3.01
N CYS A 256 -5.58 10.96 2.32
CA CYS A 256 -4.41 11.53 2.98
C CYS A 256 -3.64 12.51 2.10
N LEU A 257 -2.91 13.39 2.77
CA LEU A 257 -1.81 14.17 2.22
C LEU A 257 -0.51 13.58 2.78
N THR A 258 0.43 13.26 1.90
CA THR A 258 1.78 12.78 2.25
C THR A 258 2.85 13.50 1.42
N THR A 259 3.99 13.84 2.02
CA THR A 259 5.21 14.21 1.28
C THR A 259 6.01 12.93 0.99
N VAL A 260 6.37 12.71 -0.28
CA VAL A 260 7.14 11.53 -0.71
C VAL A 260 8.56 11.97 -1.04
N SER A 261 9.54 11.48 -0.28
CA SER A 261 10.97 11.80 -0.49
C SER A 261 11.83 10.59 -0.87
N GLU A 262 11.26 9.38 -0.84
CA GLU A 262 11.96 8.13 -1.13
C GLU A 262 11.28 7.40 -2.30
N PRO A 263 12.04 6.69 -3.15
CA PRO A 263 11.50 6.02 -4.31
C PRO A 263 10.62 4.82 -3.92
N LEU A 264 9.52 4.67 -4.64
CA LEU A 264 8.51 3.64 -4.46
C LEU A 264 8.86 2.41 -5.32
N LEU A 265 9.77 1.58 -4.80
CA LEU A 265 10.34 0.41 -5.49
C LEU A 265 9.66 -0.91 -5.12
N GLY A 266 8.34 -0.87 -5.03
CA GLY A 266 7.51 -2.02 -4.67
C GLY A 266 6.00 -1.72 -4.77
N PRO A 267 5.14 -2.66 -4.36
CA PRO A 267 3.70 -2.43 -4.23
C PRO A 267 3.29 -1.61 -3.00
N PRO A 268 2.05 -1.07 -2.92
CA PRO A 268 1.61 -0.21 -1.80
C PRO A 268 1.86 -0.77 -0.40
N PHE A 269 1.70 -2.09 -0.22
CA PHE A 269 1.90 -2.73 1.07
C PHE A 269 3.37 -2.73 1.53
N THR A 270 4.34 -2.38 0.69
CA THR A 270 5.77 -2.38 1.05
C THR A 270 6.27 -1.06 1.61
N HIS A 271 5.45 -0.01 1.52
CA HIS A 271 5.81 1.36 1.92
C HIS A 271 4.63 2.08 2.57
N GLN A 272 3.89 1.36 3.41
CA GLN A 272 2.87 1.95 4.28
C GLN A 272 3.53 2.92 5.27
N CYS A 273 3.08 4.16 5.31
CA CYS A 273 3.64 5.20 6.18
C CYS A 273 2.57 5.86 7.05
N THR A 274 2.99 6.78 7.93
CA THR A 274 2.08 7.67 8.64
C THR A 274 2.08 9.00 7.88
N PRO A 275 1.00 9.36 7.15
CA PRO A 275 0.93 10.62 6.40
C PRO A 275 0.92 11.83 7.34
N GLU A 276 1.29 13.03 6.86
CA GLU A 276 1.20 14.24 7.69
C GLU A 276 -0.26 14.49 8.09
N HIS A 277 -1.19 14.27 7.14
CA HIS A 277 -2.61 14.42 7.38
C HIS A 277 -3.42 13.29 6.76
N MET A 278 -4.21 12.61 7.58
CA MET A 278 -5.10 11.53 7.14
C MET A 278 -6.50 11.73 7.70
N ILE A 279 -7.51 11.43 6.89
CA ILE A 279 -8.92 11.36 7.27
C ILE A 279 -9.40 9.95 6.96
N TYR A 280 -9.96 9.27 7.97
CA TYR A 280 -10.57 7.97 7.78
C TYR A 280 -12.03 8.13 7.36
N TYR A 281 -12.31 7.81 6.09
CA TYR A 281 -13.67 7.80 5.55
C TYR A 281 -14.45 6.57 6.03
N GLY A 282 -13.75 5.45 6.27
CA GLY A 282 -14.34 4.25 6.85
C GLY A 282 -14.83 3.21 5.85
N GLN A 283 -14.78 3.48 4.55
CA GLN A 283 -15.26 2.57 3.50
C GLN A 283 -14.36 2.66 2.27
N SER A 284 -14.29 1.60 1.47
CA SER A 284 -13.50 1.56 0.23
C SER A 284 -14.18 2.23 -0.98
N SER A 285 -15.25 2.98 -0.75
CA SER A 285 -16.07 3.66 -1.75
C SER A 285 -16.77 4.85 -1.07
N CYS A 286 -16.95 5.93 -1.80
CA CYS A 286 -17.62 7.13 -1.31
C CYS A 286 -19.15 7.14 -1.54
N GLU A 287 -19.72 6.08 -2.12
CA GLU A 287 -21.13 6.02 -2.57
C GLU A 287 -22.15 6.44 -1.51
N SER A 288 -21.85 6.13 -0.24
CA SER A 288 -22.74 6.38 0.88
C SER A 288 -22.84 7.85 1.28
N ASP A 289 -21.80 8.65 0.99
CA ASP A 289 -21.69 10.03 1.46
C ASP A 289 -20.66 10.80 0.61
N LEU A 290 -21.15 11.39 -0.48
CA LEU A 290 -20.34 12.12 -1.46
C LEU A 290 -19.87 13.48 -0.92
N ASP A 291 -20.73 14.16 -0.15
CA ASP A 291 -20.40 15.44 0.49
C ASP A 291 -19.22 15.27 1.43
N ARG A 292 -19.25 14.26 2.30
CA ARG A 292 -18.13 14.00 3.21
C ARG A 292 -16.83 13.68 2.50
N TYR A 293 -16.88 12.99 1.36
CA TYR A 293 -15.70 12.71 0.55
C TYR A 293 -15.08 14.02 0.00
N LEU A 294 -15.90 14.89 -0.59
CA LEU A 294 -15.43 16.19 -1.11
C LEU A 294 -14.95 17.11 0.02
N GLU A 295 -15.66 17.19 1.13
CA GLU A 295 -15.24 18.00 2.28
C GLU A 295 -13.95 17.47 2.92
N ALA A 296 -13.73 16.15 2.97
CA ALA A 296 -12.48 15.58 3.43
C ALA A 296 -11.30 15.96 2.50
N LEU A 297 -11.48 15.89 1.18
CA LEU A 297 -10.45 16.32 0.22
C LEU A 297 -10.16 17.82 0.33
N LYS A 298 -11.19 18.67 0.45
CA LYS A 298 -11.01 20.10 0.71
C LYS A 298 -10.25 20.31 2.02
N CYS A 299 -10.60 19.60 3.10
CA CYS A 299 -9.90 19.70 4.37
C CYS A 299 -8.42 19.34 4.26
N LEU A 300 -8.07 18.29 3.50
CA LEU A 300 -6.68 17.92 3.25
C LEU A 300 -5.95 18.97 2.40
N TRP A 301 -6.62 19.50 1.37
CA TRP A 301 -6.07 20.57 0.53
C TRP A 301 -5.71 21.82 1.34
N HIS A 302 -6.57 22.26 2.27
CA HIS A 302 -6.29 23.41 3.13
C HIS A 302 -5.11 23.20 4.09
N ARG A 303 -4.62 21.97 4.23
CA ARG A 303 -3.46 21.63 5.05
C ARG A 303 -2.17 21.52 4.25
N LEU A 304 -2.21 21.66 2.94
CA LEU A 304 -1.00 21.79 2.13
C LEU A 304 -0.17 22.98 2.65
N PRO A 305 1.16 22.84 2.71
CA PRO A 305 2.02 23.95 3.08
C PRO A 305 1.89 25.08 2.06
N GLN A 306 1.96 26.34 2.52
CA GLN A 306 1.80 27.52 1.65
C GLN A 306 2.92 27.65 0.61
N SER A 307 4.10 27.14 0.93
CA SER A 307 5.24 26.97 0.02
C SER A 307 5.57 25.49 0.02
N ARG A 308 5.47 24.87 -1.16
CA ARG A 308 5.86 23.48 -1.41
C ARG A 308 7.25 23.49 -2.03
N GLU A 309 8.03 22.45 -1.79
CA GLU A 309 9.37 22.26 -2.38
C GLU A 309 9.34 21.28 -3.57
N GLY A 310 8.14 21.00 -4.10
CA GLY A 310 7.94 19.99 -5.13
C GLY A 310 6.52 19.99 -5.72
N PRO A 311 6.32 19.24 -6.81
CA PRO A 311 5.02 19.15 -7.47
C PRO A 311 4.03 18.35 -6.62
N LEU A 312 2.73 18.59 -6.82
CA LEU A 312 1.66 17.82 -6.18
C LEU A 312 1.01 16.86 -7.17
N ILE A 313 0.93 15.59 -6.81
CA ILE A 313 0.15 14.58 -7.53
C ILE A 313 -1.14 14.29 -6.78
N ILE A 314 -2.28 14.34 -7.48
CA ILE A 314 -3.60 13.96 -6.96
C ILE A 314 -4.00 12.63 -7.59
N ASN A 315 -4.04 11.57 -6.78
CA ASN A 315 -4.63 10.29 -7.17
C ASN A 315 -6.16 10.35 -7.05
N THR A 316 -6.88 9.77 -8.01
CA THR A 316 -8.35 9.74 -8.00
C THR A 316 -8.90 8.33 -8.11
N MET A 317 -10.10 8.13 -7.57
CA MET A 317 -10.80 6.86 -7.70
C MET A 317 -11.10 6.49 -9.15
N GLY A 318 -11.24 5.19 -9.43
CA GLY A 318 -11.57 4.69 -10.77
C GLY A 318 -13.01 4.95 -11.27
N TRP A 319 -13.73 5.92 -10.72
CA TRP A 319 -15.11 6.23 -11.09
C TRP A 319 -15.15 7.37 -12.10
N VAL A 320 -15.49 7.04 -13.35
CA VAL A 320 -15.44 7.99 -14.47
C VAL A 320 -16.80 8.25 -15.13
N LYS A 321 -17.89 7.83 -14.47
CA LYS A 321 -19.27 7.95 -14.94
C LYS A 321 -20.20 8.33 -13.78
N GLY A 322 -21.38 8.85 -14.10
CA GLY A 322 -22.41 9.21 -13.12
C GLY A 322 -21.85 10.16 -12.05
N PHE A 323 -22.15 9.88 -10.78
CA PHE A 323 -21.61 10.65 -9.64
C PHE A 323 -20.08 10.72 -9.64
N GLY A 324 -19.37 9.68 -10.04
CA GLY A 324 -17.90 9.71 -10.11
C GLY A 324 -17.36 10.77 -11.07
N LEU A 325 -17.99 10.92 -12.24
CA LEU A 325 -17.63 11.98 -13.18
C LEU A 325 -17.95 13.37 -12.61
N GLN A 326 -19.07 13.51 -11.91
CA GLN A 326 -19.45 14.76 -11.24
C GLN A 326 -18.44 15.15 -10.14
N LEU A 327 -17.95 14.17 -9.35
CA LEU A 327 -16.88 14.39 -8.38
C LEU A 327 -15.57 14.82 -9.04
N LEU A 328 -15.19 14.20 -10.17
CA LEU A 328 -13.99 14.59 -10.93
C LEU A 328 -14.10 16.05 -11.43
N VAL A 329 -15.27 16.45 -11.93
CA VAL A 329 -15.55 17.82 -12.34
C VAL A 329 -15.42 18.78 -11.16
N ASP A 330 -15.96 18.43 -10.00
CA ASP A 330 -15.83 19.23 -8.78
C ASP A 330 -14.37 19.37 -8.33
N MET A 331 -13.60 18.26 -8.30
CA MET A 331 -12.18 18.28 -7.94
C MET A 331 -11.37 19.21 -8.85
N LEU A 332 -11.64 19.18 -10.17
CA LEU A 332 -10.99 20.05 -11.16
C LEU A 332 -11.37 21.53 -11.00
N ARG A 333 -12.51 21.83 -10.37
CA ARG A 333 -12.95 23.21 -10.07
C ARG A 333 -12.48 23.70 -8.70
N PHE A 334 -12.37 22.80 -7.71
CA PHE A 334 -11.92 23.14 -6.37
C PHE A 334 -10.42 23.37 -6.29
N PHE A 335 -9.64 22.53 -6.98
CA PHE A 335 -8.20 22.56 -6.88
C PHE A 335 -7.58 23.32 -8.07
N PRO A 336 -6.50 24.09 -7.87
CA PRO A 336 -5.69 24.72 -8.92
C PRO A 336 -4.91 23.67 -9.71
N VAL A 337 -5.60 22.74 -10.37
CA VAL A 337 -4.97 21.72 -11.22
C VAL A 337 -4.35 22.39 -12.43
N THR A 338 -3.06 22.13 -12.68
CA THR A 338 -2.35 22.65 -13.87
C THR A 338 -2.27 21.59 -14.98
N HIS A 339 -2.26 20.31 -14.62
CA HIS A 339 -2.19 19.19 -15.57
C HIS A 339 -3.20 18.11 -15.23
N VAL A 340 -3.95 17.63 -16.22
CA VAL A 340 -4.89 16.51 -16.10
C VAL A 340 -4.39 15.36 -16.95
N VAL A 341 -3.92 14.30 -16.30
CA VAL A 341 -3.56 13.05 -16.97
C VAL A 341 -4.77 12.13 -16.98
N GLN A 342 -5.23 11.77 -18.17
CA GLN A 342 -6.41 10.93 -18.35
C GLN A 342 -6.05 9.61 -19.01
N LEU A 343 -6.04 8.52 -18.22
CA LEU A 343 -5.71 7.18 -18.68
C LEU A 343 -6.95 6.45 -19.23
N GLY A 344 -6.78 5.80 -20.38
CA GLY A 344 -7.75 4.90 -21.01
C GLY A 344 -7.09 3.68 -21.64
N TYR A 345 -7.90 2.73 -22.13
CA TYR A 345 -7.42 1.56 -22.88
C TYR A 345 -8.39 1.17 -24.00
N GLY A 346 -7.88 0.43 -24.98
CA GLY A 346 -8.68 -0.31 -25.95
C GLY A 346 -9.52 0.55 -26.91
N GLY A 347 -9.13 1.81 -27.16
CA GLY A 347 -9.79 2.70 -28.12
C GLY A 347 -11.25 3.07 -27.81
N THR A 348 -11.82 2.54 -26.72
CA THR A 348 -13.20 2.84 -26.29
C THR A 348 -13.21 4.02 -25.33
N GLN A 349 -14.08 4.99 -25.57
CA GLN A 349 -14.19 6.16 -24.72
C GLN A 349 -14.95 5.80 -23.42
N GLN A 350 -14.20 5.45 -22.37
CA GLN A 350 -14.76 5.09 -21.06
C GLN A 350 -15.14 6.31 -20.21
N CYS A 351 -14.42 7.41 -20.42
CA CYS A 351 -14.55 8.69 -19.76
C CYS A 351 -14.59 9.78 -20.83
N PRO A 352 -15.46 10.80 -20.71
CA PRO A 352 -15.39 11.99 -21.56
C PRO A 352 -13.99 12.61 -21.52
N SER A 353 -13.59 13.28 -22.59
CA SER A 353 -12.33 14.03 -22.60
C SER A 353 -12.45 15.21 -21.64
N LEU A 354 -11.73 15.17 -20.51
CA LEU A 354 -11.82 16.17 -19.45
C LEU A 354 -11.05 17.44 -19.81
N THR A 355 -11.31 18.02 -20.98
CA THR A 355 -10.71 19.27 -21.43
C THR A 355 -11.28 20.46 -20.66
N SER A 356 -10.58 21.60 -20.66
CA SER A 356 -11.13 22.84 -20.08
C SER A 356 -12.45 23.26 -20.72
N GLU A 357 -12.67 22.94 -22.00
CA GLU A 357 -13.94 23.19 -22.70
C GLU A 357 -15.07 22.28 -22.19
N PHE A 358 -14.79 20.99 -21.97
CA PHE A 358 -15.76 20.10 -21.35
C PHE A 358 -16.18 20.60 -19.96
N LEU A 359 -15.22 21.07 -19.14
CA LEU A 359 -15.53 21.59 -17.80
C LEU A 359 -16.41 22.83 -17.80
N ARG A 360 -16.45 23.64 -18.88
CA ARG A 360 -17.34 24.81 -18.94
C ARG A 360 -18.81 24.43 -18.97
N THR A 361 -19.13 23.25 -19.49
CA THR A 361 -20.51 22.79 -19.68
C THR A 361 -20.88 21.60 -18.78
N ALA A 362 -19.89 20.94 -18.19
CA ALA A 362 -20.10 19.78 -17.33
C ALA A 362 -20.77 20.12 -15.99
N GLN A 363 -21.69 19.26 -15.55
CA GLN A 363 -22.27 19.33 -14.20
C GLN A 363 -21.34 18.61 -13.22
N GLY A 364 -20.95 19.30 -12.15
CA GLY A 364 -20.36 18.69 -10.96
C GLY A 364 -21.45 18.24 -9.99
N TYR A 365 -21.06 17.66 -8.86
CA TYR A 365 -22.00 17.23 -7.83
C TYR A 365 -22.36 18.41 -6.92
N GLN A 366 -21.36 19.21 -6.54
CA GLN A 366 -21.50 20.46 -5.78
C GLN A 366 -21.35 21.72 -6.64
N THR A 367 -20.76 21.60 -7.83
CA THR A 367 -20.54 22.74 -8.74
C THR A 367 -21.38 22.62 -10.02
N HIS A 368 -21.82 23.76 -10.54
CA HIS A 368 -22.61 23.83 -11.77
C HIS A 368 -21.90 24.72 -12.80
N PRO A 369 -22.13 24.49 -14.11
CA PRO A 369 -21.75 25.44 -15.15
C PRO A 369 -22.20 26.86 -14.81
N PRO A 370 -21.41 27.90 -15.11
CA PRO A 370 -21.86 29.27 -14.97
C PRO A 370 -23.13 29.50 -15.81
N ALA A 371 -24.05 30.32 -15.30
CA ALA A 371 -25.26 30.70 -16.04
C ALA A 371 -24.89 31.40 -17.35
N GLN A 372 -25.70 31.21 -18.41
CA GLN A 372 -25.43 31.75 -19.75
C GLN A 372 -25.12 33.27 -19.73
N SER A 373 -25.77 34.03 -18.84
CA SER A 373 -25.56 35.48 -18.69
C SER A 373 -24.19 35.87 -18.11
N ALA A 374 -23.52 34.98 -17.38
CA ALA A 374 -22.18 35.23 -16.84
C ALA A 374 -21.07 34.90 -17.85
N LEU A 375 -21.35 34.10 -18.89
CA LEU A 375 -20.39 33.80 -19.96
C LEU A 375 -20.14 35.03 -20.85
N ASP A 376 -21.13 35.92 -21.00
CA ASP A 376 -21.02 37.17 -21.75
C ASP A 376 -20.23 38.27 -20.98
N ASP A 377 -20.20 38.22 -19.63
CA ASP A 377 -19.42 39.14 -18.78
C ASP A 377 -17.95 38.69 -18.58
N ILE A 378 -17.66 37.38 -18.71
CA ILE A 378 -16.30 36.82 -18.64
C ILE A 378 -15.46 37.24 -19.86
N THR A 379 -16.09 37.60 -20.97
CA THR A 379 -15.41 38.17 -22.14
C THR A 379 -14.81 39.56 -21.89
N GLU A 380 -15.22 40.28 -20.84
CA GLU A 380 -14.73 41.64 -20.52
C GLU A 380 -13.97 41.78 -19.18
N SER A 381 -13.91 40.73 -18.34
CA SER A 381 -13.25 40.78 -17.02
C SER A 381 -12.24 39.64 -16.79
N SER A 382 -11.12 39.97 -16.12
CA SER A 382 -9.86 39.21 -16.04
C SER A 382 -9.88 37.89 -15.23
N SER A 383 -11.02 37.26 -15.00
CA SER A 383 -11.09 35.94 -14.35
C SER A 383 -11.43 34.85 -15.37
N LEU A 384 -10.50 34.58 -16.28
CA LEU A 384 -10.59 33.42 -17.18
C LEU A 384 -10.73 32.13 -16.36
N PRO A 385 -11.54 31.14 -16.79
CA PRO A 385 -11.57 29.82 -16.15
C PRO A 385 -10.14 29.26 -16.12
N ARG A 386 -9.70 28.74 -14.96
CA ARG A 386 -8.36 28.12 -14.83
C ARG A 386 -8.17 27.09 -15.94
N THR A 387 -7.29 27.39 -16.88
CA THR A 387 -6.92 26.49 -17.97
C THR A 387 -5.87 25.52 -17.45
N PHE A 388 -5.99 24.26 -17.83
CA PHE A 388 -5.02 23.21 -17.51
C PHE A 388 -4.64 22.48 -18.79
N VAL A 389 -3.47 21.83 -18.77
CA VAL A 389 -3.02 20.99 -19.86
C VAL A 389 -3.68 19.62 -19.74
N HIS A 390 -4.42 19.21 -20.77
CA HIS A 390 -5.03 17.88 -20.83
C HIS A 390 -4.12 16.89 -21.54
N LEU A 391 -3.76 15.80 -20.86
CA LEU A 391 -2.79 14.80 -21.31
C LEU A 391 -3.45 13.41 -21.36
N PRO A 392 -4.02 13.01 -22.52
CA PRO A 392 -4.59 11.68 -22.67
C PRO A 392 -3.50 10.62 -22.81
N VAL A 393 -3.60 9.54 -22.05
CA VAL A 393 -2.70 8.38 -22.10
C VAL A 393 -3.49 7.15 -22.52
N GLN A 394 -3.07 6.52 -23.61
CA GLN A 394 -3.57 5.21 -24.03
C GLN A 394 -2.66 4.12 -23.47
N SER A 395 -3.16 3.42 -22.46
CA SER A 395 -2.53 2.25 -21.86
C SER A 395 -2.80 1.03 -22.75
N GLU A 396 -2.14 0.99 -23.91
CA GLU A 396 -2.19 -0.13 -24.86
C GLU A 396 -1.28 -1.27 -24.39
N PHE A 397 -1.85 -2.25 -23.68
CA PHE A 397 -1.14 -3.46 -23.34
C PHE A 397 -2.09 -4.65 -23.46
N GLU A 398 -1.77 -5.61 -24.35
CA GLU A 398 -2.51 -6.85 -24.44
C GLU A 398 -2.48 -7.61 -23.10
N GLY A 399 -3.65 -8.00 -22.58
CA GLY A 399 -3.77 -8.83 -21.39
C GLY A 399 -3.71 -8.09 -20.03
N VAL A 400 -3.38 -6.80 -20.00
CA VAL A 400 -3.36 -6.01 -18.76
C VAL A 400 -4.80 -5.77 -18.28
N GLY A 401 -5.08 -6.11 -17.03
CA GLY A 401 -6.43 -5.98 -16.43
C GLY A 401 -7.30 -7.23 -16.46
N THR A 402 -6.79 -8.40 -16.92
CA THR A 402 -7.49 -9.67 -16.65
C THR A 402 -7.29 -10.08 -15.19
N GLN A 403 -8.24 -9.69 -14.33
CA GLN A 403 -8.28 -10.15 -12.95
C GLN A 403 -8.32 -11.69 -12.88
N GLY A 404 -7.55 -12.27 -11.96
CA GLY A 404 -7.63 -13.69 -11.63
C GLY A 404 -6.71 -14.63 -12.42
N LYS A 405 -5.76 -14.11 -13.22
CA LYS A 405 -4.72 -14.94 -13.84
C LYS A 405 -3.48 -15.15 -12.97
N ALA A 406 -3.19 -14.24 -12.03
CA ALA A 406 -2.09 -14.39 -11.06
C ALA A 406 -2.58 -14.36 -9.60
N LYS A 407 -1.77 -14.96 -8.72
CA LYS A 407 -2.06 -15.12 -7.28
C LYS A 407 -2.02 -13.75 -6.58
N HIS A 408 -2.90 -13.50 -5.60
CA HIS A 408 -2.93 -12.28 -4.78
C HIS A 408 -3.22 -10.96 -5.53
N GLN A 409 -3.97 -11.01 -6.65
CA GLN A 409 -4.27 -9.83 -7.47
C GLN A 409 -5.68 -9.25 -7.27
N ARG A 410 -6.54 -9.91 -6.47
CA ARG A 410 -7.90 -9.41 -6.26
C ARG A 410 -7.87 -8.16 -5.39
N THR A 411 -8.75 -7.20 -5.67
CA THR A 411 -8.79 -5.92 -4.93
C THR A 411 -9.01 -6.09 -3.42
N ASN A 412 -9.68 -7.15 -2.96
CA ASN A 412 -9.77 -7.45 -1.53
C ASN A 412 -8.44 -7.96 -0.96
N GLU A 413 -7.72 -8.83 -1.68
CA GLU A 413 -6.41 -9.35 -1.23
C GLU A 413 -5.37 -8.23 -1.15
N LEU A 414 -5.37 -7.30 -2.10
CA LEU A 414 -4.47 -6.14 -2.08
C LEU A 414 -4.75 -5.23 -0.87
N ARG A 415 -6.02 -5.02 -0.54
CA ARG A 415 -6.45 -4.27 0.65
C ARG A 415 -6.04 -4.97 1.95
N GLU A 416 -6.17 -6.29 1.99
CA GLU A 416 -5.72 -7.11 3.11
C GLU A 416 -4.20 -7.02 3.27
N LEU A 417 -3.42 -7.07 2.19
CA LEU A 417 -1.96 -6.91 2.24
C LEU A 417 -1.55 -5.55 2.81
N SER A 418 -2.19 -4.44 2.42
CA SER A 418 -1.92 -3.12 3.01
C SER A 418 -2.22 -3.08 4.50
N LEU A 419 -3.33 -3.71 4.94
CA LEU A 419 -3.69 -3.76 6.35
C LEU A 419 -2.76 -4.68 7.16
N LEU A 420 -2.37 -5.84 6.62
CA LEU A 420 -1.37 -6.71 7.23
C LEU A 420 -0.01 -6.02 7.33
N SER A 421 0.36 -5.23 6.32
CA SER A 421 1.57 -4.43 6.37
C SER A 421 1.54 -3.41 7.50
N TYR A 422 0.43 -2.66 7.63
CA TYR A 422 0.24 -1.76 8.76
C TYR A 422 0.36 -2.47 10.11
N LEU A 423 -0.30 -3.62 10.26
CA LEU A 423 -0.30 -4.41 11.50
C LEU A 423 1.05 -5.09 11.78
N SER A 424 1.89 -5.33 10.78
CA SER A 424 3.24 -5.87 10.96
C SER A 424 4.11 -4.97 11.86
N ARG A 425 3.81 -3.67 11.93
CA ARG A 425 4.47 -2.70 12.81
C ARG A 425 4.25 -2.96 14.31
N LEU A 426 3.33 -3.85 14.67
CA LEU A 426 3.16 -4.33 16.06
C LEU A 426 4.25 -5.33 16.49
N GLN A 427 4.98 -5.89 15.53
CA GLN A 427 6.05 -6.86 15.79
C GLN A 427 7.35 -6.16 16.20
N SER A 428 8.23 -6.89 16.89
CA SER A 428 9.56 -6.36 17.22
C SER A 428 10.38 -6.15 15.94
N PRO A 429 11.16 -5.05 15.84
CA PRO A 429 12.18 -4.89 14.81
C PRO A 429 13.24 -6.00 14.89
N ASP A 430 13.45 -6.61 16.07
CA ASP A 430 14.40 -7.69 16.24
C ASP A 430 14.06 -8.90 15.35
N PRO A 431 15.07 -9.62 14.82
CA PRO A 431 14.89 -10.77 13.93
C PRO A 431 14.32 -12.02 14.62
N GLY A 432 13.74 -11.87 15.82
CA GLY A 432 13.09 -12.95 16.56
C GLY A 432 11.82 -13.50 15.88
N PRO A 433 11.18 -14.52 16.48
CA PRO A 433 9.97 -15.11 15.93
C PRO A 433 8.83 -14.08 15.87
N VAL A 434 8.01 -14.20 14.82
CA VAL A 434 6.77 -13.43 14.71
C VAL A 434 5.83 -13.85 15.84
N ARG A 435 5.33 -12.88 16.59
CA ARG A 435 4.41 -13.11 17.71
C ARG A 435 2.97 -12.98 17.24
N PRO A 436 2.08 -13.91 17.62
CA PRO A 436 0.64 -13.73 17.41
C PRO A 436 0.17 -12.40 18.01
N LEU A 437 -0.68 -11.65 17.30
CA LEU A 437 -1.11 -10.32 17.74
C LEU A 437 -1.90 -10.40 19.05
N HIS A 438 -2.65 -11.49 19.25
CA HIS A 438 -3.35 -11.76 20.50
C HIS A 438 -2.40 -12.03 21.69
N SER A 439 -1.11 -12.31 21.47
CA SER A 439 -0.13 -12.46 22.55
C SER A 439 0.47 -11.12 23.03
N LEU A 440 0.20 -10.03 22.29
CA LEU A 440 0.74 -8.71 22.59
C LEU A 440 -0.05 -8.03 23.71
N THR A 441 0.63 -7.19 24.49
CA THR A 441 0.01 -6.45 25.59
C THR A 441 -0.75 -5.24 25.04
N PRO A 442 -2.07 -5.13 25.27
CA PRO A 442 -2.85 -3.99 24.81
C PRO A 442 -2.73 -2.78 25.73
N TYR A 443 -2.93 -1.59 25.17
CA TYR A 443 -3.18 -0.37 25.95
C TYR A 443 -4.54 -0.46 26.64
N GLN A 444 -4.62 0.04 27.88
CA GLN A 444 -5.87 0.18 28.61
C GLN A 444 -6.37 1.63 28.45
N VAL A 445 -7.54 1.80 27.85
CA VAL A 445 -8.10 3.13 27.56
C VAL A 445 -9.45 3.25 28.27
N PRO A 446 -9.65 4.21 29.20
CA PRO A 446 -10.94 4.42 29.84
C PRO A 446 -12.04 4.76 28.84
N HIS A 447 -13.23 4.18 29.04
CA HIS A 447 -14.42 4.46 28.22
C HIS A 447 -14.77 5.95 28.16
N SER A 448 -14.49 6.68 29.24
CA SER A 448 -14.76 8.11 29.36
C SER A 448 -13.70 9.00 28.69
N ALA A 449 -12.55 8.45 28.30
CA ALA A 449 -11.44 9.22 27.73
C ALA A 449 -11.54 9.37 26.20
N VAL A 450 -12.32 8.49 25.55
CA VAL A 450 -12.46 8.48 24.08
C VAL A 450 -13.93 8.37 23.69
N ALA A 451 -14.29 9.03 22.60
CA ALA A 451 -15.58 8.86 21.97
C ALA A 451 -15.55 7.65 21.03
N LEU A 452 -16.66 6.95 20.87
CA LEU A 452 -16.81 5.82 19.96
C LEU A 452 -17.90 6.15 18.94
N GLY A 453 -17.59 6.03 17.66
CA GLY A 453 -18.53 6.25 16.56
C GLY A 453 -18.44 5.20 15.47
N VAL A 454 -19.50 5.07 14.67
CA VAL A 454 -19.56 4.16 13.53
C VAL A 454 -19.81 4.98 12.26
N LEU A 455 -18.99 4.77 11.23
CA LEU A 455 -18.95 5.58 10.01
C LEU A 455 -19.85 5.08 8.89
N HIS A 456 -19.97 3.75 8.78
CA HIS A 456 -20.49 3.10 7.58
C HIS A 456 -21.96 2.66 7.70
N CYS A 457 -22.52 2.69 8.92
CA CYS A 457 -23.91 2.37 9.17
C CYS A 457 -24.38 2.97 10.51
N THR A 458 -25.70 3.03 10.70
CA THR A 458 -26.31 3.42 11.97
C THR A 458 -26.37 2.21 12.91
N VAL A 459 -25.79 2.36 14.10
CA VAL A 459 -25.80 1.33 15.14
C VAL A 459 -26.54 1.86 16.38
N PRO A 460 -27.55 1.16 16.90
CA PRO A 460 -28.19 1.55 18.15
C PRO A 460 -27.17 1.64 19.30
N PRO A 461 -27.27 2.63 20.21
CA PRO A 461 -26.33 2.80 21.32
C PRO A 461 -26.07 1.52 22.14
N SER A 462 -27.10 0.69 22.34
CA SER A 462 -27.00 -0.59 23.04
C SER A 462 -26.10 -1.64 22.38
N HIS A 463 -25.85 -1.52 21.07
CA HIS A 463 -25.05 -2.47 20.28
C HIS A 463 -23.67 -1.92 19.90
N MET A 464 -23.36 -0.65 20.19
CA MET A 464 -22.10 -0.01 19.79
C MET A 464 -20.86 -0.77 20.28
N LEU A 465 -20.85 -1.17 21.55
CA LEU A 465 -19.72 -1.91 22.12
C LEU A 465 -19.60 -3.33 21.54
N HIS A 466 -20.73 -3.97 21.22
CA HIS A 466 -20.73 -5.27 20.56
C HIS A 466 -20.15 -5.18 19.14
N ALA A 467 -20.49 -4.12 18.40
CA ALA A 467 -19.93 -3.87 17.07
C ALA A 467 -18.43 -3.50 17.10
N ALA A 468 -17.99 -2.82 18.15
CA ALA A 468 -16.61 -2.40 18.31
C ALA A 468 -15.67 -3.53 18.78
N ASN A 469 -16.18 -4.50 19.56
CA ASN A 469 -15.37 -5.58 20.11
C ASN A 469 -14.83 -6.51 19.00
N GLY A 470 -13.51 -6.72 18.98
CA GLY A 470 -12.84 -7.52 17.94
C GLY A 470 -12.64 -6.78 16.60
N SER A 471 -12.96 -5.49 16.54
CA SER A 471 -12.93 -4.72 15.29
C SER A 471 -11.69 -3.85 15.14
N LEU A 472 -11.36 -3.55 13.88
CA LEU A 472 -10.42 -2.49 13.52
C LEU A 472 -11.08 -1.13 13.73
N VAL A 473 -10.40 -0.21 14.40
CA VAL A 473 -10.85 1.17 14.62
C VAL A 473 -9.78 2.17 14.20
N ALA A 474 -10.21 3.28 13.63
CA ALA A 474 -9.35 4.44 13.44
C ALA A 474 -9.17 5.18 14.76
N LEU A 475 -7.94 5.62 15.01
CA LEU A 475 -7.54 6.42 16.16
C LEU A 475 -7.55 7.89 15.73
N CYS A 476 -8.49 8.66 16.25
CA CYS A 476 -8.81 10.00 15.77
C CYS A 476 -8.72 11.08 16.85
N CYS A 477 -8.45 12.30 16.39
CA CYS A 477 -8.36 13.50 17.21
C CYS A 477 -9.49 14.46 16.83
N VAL A 478 -10.48 14.61 17.70
CA VAL A 478 -11.58 15.57 17.57
C VAL A 478 -11.30 16.82 18.41
N VAL A 479 -11.79 17.98 17.95
CA VAL A 479 -11.58 19.26 18.64
C VAL A 479 -12.36 19.33 19.95
N GLU A 480 -13.55 18.74 19.98
CA GLU A 480 -14.40 18.72 21.16
C GLU A 480 -13.81 17.86 22.28
N LYS A 481 -13.76 18.41 23.50
CA LYS A 481 -13.29 17.65 24.66
C LYS A 481 -14.26 16.52 24.97
N VAL A 482 -13.78 15.30 24.82
CA VAL A 482 -14.52 14.12 25.25
C VAL A 482 -14.31 13.91 26.74
N THR A 483 -15.33 14.24 27.54
CA THR A 483 -15.35 13.91 28.97
C THR A 483 -16.76 13.51 29.39
N ASN A 484 -16.90 12.32 29.97
CA ASN A 484 -18.14 11.86 30.59
C ASN A 484 -17.85 11.12 31.90
N ARG A 485 -18.83 11.01 32.79
CA ARG A 485 -18.72 10.33 34.09
C ARG A 485 -18.79 8.81 33.88
N GLY A 486 -17.66 8.18 33.55
CA GLY A 486 -17.45 6.72 33.57
C GLY A 486 -18.13 5.89 32.48
N ASN A 487 -19.15 6.43 31.80
CA ASN A 487 -19.83 5.73 30.70
C ASN A 487 -19.12 5.94 29.35
N PRO A 488 -19.26 4.98 28.40
CA PRO A 488 -18.83 5.16 27.02
C PRO A 488 -19.40 6.44 26.42
N VAL A 489 -18.54 7.23 25.79
CA VAL A 489 -19.00 8.39 25.00
C VAL A 489 -19.32 7.91 23.60
N LEU A 490 -20.58 8.03 23.20
CA LEU A 490 -21.09 7.48 21.94
C LEU A 490 -21.46 8.63 20.99
N LEU A 491 -20.89 8.61 19.79
CA LEU A 491 -21.19 9.60 18.75
C LEU A 491 -22.42 9.16 17.95
N SER A 492 -23.41 10.04 17.83
CA SER A 492 -24.54 9.87 16.92
C SER A 492 -24.14 10.10 15.46
N GLN A 493 -23.21 11.04 15.23
CA GLN A 493 -22.61 11.34 13.94
C GLN A 493 -21.11 11.57 14.13
N ALA A 494 -20.30 10.99 13.24
CA ALA A 494 -18.86 11.10 13.32
C ALA A 494 -18.37 12.38 12.62
N PRO A 495 -17.59 13.25 13.29
CA PRO A 495 -17.06 14.45 12.68
C PRO A 495 -15.99 14.14 11.63
N LEU A 496 -15.74 15.09 10.73
CA LEU A 496 -14.50 15.12 9.96
C LEU A 496 -13.37 15.50 10.91
N CYS A 497 -12.43 14.58 11.10
CA CYS A 497 -11.35 14.73 12.07
C CYS A 497 -10.07 14.04 11.58
N SER A 498 -8.95 14.42 12.20
CA SER A 498 -7.66 13.82 11.88
C SER A 498 -7.62 12.38 12.40
N CYS A 499 -7.19 11.46 11.54
CA CYS A 499 -6.85 10.09 11.88
C CYS A 499 -5.32 9.98 11.97
N VAL A 500 -4.81 9.41 13.06
CA VAL A 500 -3.35 9.24 13.29
C VAL A 500 -2.89 7.80 13.12
N GLY A 501 -3.82 6.87 12.88
CA GLY A 501 -3.55 5.46 12.67
C GLY A 501 -4.74 4.59 13.04
N PHE A 502 -4.47 3.29 13.21
CA PHE A 502 -5.48 2.27 13.48
C PHE A 502 -5.10 1.42 14.68
N GLY A 503 -6.11 0.85 15.33
CA GLY A 503 -5.94 -0.13 16.38
C GLY A 503 -6.99 -1.23 16.30
N ILE A 504 -6.74 -2.33 17.01
CA ILE A 504 -7.66 -3.44 17.20
C ILE A 504 -8.22 -3.34 18.61
N ILE A 505 -9.55 -3.26 18.76
CA ILE A 505 -10.19 -3.41 20.07
C ILE A 505 -10.21 -4.91 20.39
N ARG A 506 -9.19 -5.34 21.13
CA ARG A 506 -8.96 -6.73 21.55
C ARG A 506 -9.86 -7.17 22.71
N GLY A 507 -10.60 -6.24 23.31
CA GLY A 507 -11.50 -6.54 24.42
C GLY A 507 -12.11 -5.28 25.01
N ILE A 508 -13.25 -5.46 25.67
CA ILE A 508 -13.98 -4.39 26.35
C ILE A 508 -14.33 -4.91 27.74
N ASP A 509 -13.76 -4.28 28.77
CA ASP A 509 -14.06 -4.56 30.17
C ASP A 509 -15.16 -3.60 30.64
N MET A 510 -16.39 -4.13 30.72
CA MET A 510 -17.56 -3.36 31.16
C MET A 510 -17.54 -3.04 32.65
N VAL A 511 -16.86 -3.87 33.47
CA VAL A 511 -16.82 -3.70 34.93
C VAL A 511 -15.88 -2.56 35.30
N ARG A 512 -14.70 -2.54 34.67
CA ARG A 512 -13.67 -1.50 34.90
C ARG A 512 -13.84 -0.29 33.97
N GLY A 513 -14.68 -0.39 32.94
CA GLY A 513 -14.91 0.68 31.97
C GLY A 513 -13.68 0.92 31.08
N LEU A 514 -13.07 -0.14 30.55
CA LEU A 514 -11.83 -0.07 29.78
C LEU A 514 -11.96 -0.72 28.39
N TYR A 515 -11.42 -0.05 27.38
CA TYR A 515 -11.04 -0.65 26.11
C TYR A 515 -9.63 -1.22 26.19
N HIS A 516 -9.42 -2.38 25.58
CA HIS A 516 -8.10 -2.96 25.36
C HIS A 516 -7.72 -2.82 23.88
N VAL A 517 -6.80 -1.90 23.59
CA VAL A 517 -6.45 -1.52 22.21
C VAL A 517 -5.03 -1.95 21.86
N LEU A 518 -4.87 -2.68 20.77
CA LEU A 518 -3.57 -2.97 20.15
C LEU A 518 -3.34 -2.00 18.99
N THR A 519 -2.23 -1.27 18.99
CA THR A 519 -1.91 -0.33 17.91
C THR A 519 -0.40 -0.11 17.80
N PRO A 520 0.15 0.04 16.58
CA PRO A 520 1.54 0.41 16.36
C PRO A 520 1.78 1.93 16.44
N VAL A 521 0.76 2.74 16.76
CA VAL A 521 0.90 4.20 16.88
C VAL A 521 1.73 4.55 18.12
N ASP A 522 2.64 5.51 17.95
CA ASP A 522 3.55 5.95 18.99
C ASP A 522 2.81 6.52 20.22
N PRO A 523 3.23 6.18 21.45
CA PRO A 523 2.60 6.69 22.68
C PRO A 523 2.52 8.22 22.78
N ALA A 524 3.46 8.98 22.23
CA ALA A 524 3.43 10.43 22.23
C ALA A 524 2.26 10.97 21.39
N ILE A 525 1.94 10.29 20.29
CA ILE A 525 0.79 10.63 19.44
C ILE A 525 -0.51 10.14 20.08
N LEU A 526 -0.52 8.94 20.67
CA LEU A 526 -1.70 8.35 21.31
C LEU A 526 -2.30 9.23 22.42
N ARG A 527 -1.48 10.05 23.10
CA ARG A 527 -1.95 11.00 24.12
C ARG A 527 -2.96 12.03 23.59
N ASN A 528 -2.95 12.27 22.28
CA ASN A 528 -3.86 13.23 21.64
C ASN A 528 -5.14 12.56 21.12
N VAL A 529 -5.19 11.22 21.08
CA VAL A 529 -6.34 10.47 20.59
C VAL A 529 -7.47 10.55 21.62
N ASN A 530 -8.61 11.05 21.18
CA ASN A 530 -9.83 11.17 22.00
C ASN A 530 -11.07 10.62 21.27
N CYS A 531 -10.90 9.94 20.14
CA CYS A 531 -11.99 9.35 19.37
C CYS A 531 -11.56 8.05 18.68
N LEU A 532 -12.44 7.05 18.71
CA LEU A 532 -12.33 5.76 18.04
C LEU A 532 -13.46 5.66 17.01
N LEU A 533 -13.11 5.50 15.73
CA LEU A 533 -14.09 5.43 14.65
C LEU A 533 -14.05 4.07 13.95
N LEU A 534 -15.20 3.39 13.93
CA LEU A 534 -15.39 2.10 13.29
C LEU A 534 -15.88 2.27 11.84
N GLY A 535 -15.11 1.75 10.89
CA GLY A 535 -15.48 1.67 9.47
C GLY A 535 -16.00 0.29 9.06
N ALA A 536 -16.31 0.13 7.77
CA ALA A 536 -16.63 -1.14 7.13
C ALA A 536 -15.38 -1.95 6.74
N ILE A 537 -14.18 -1.38 6.90
CA ILE A 537 -12.93 -2.10 6.69
C ILE A 537 -12.74 -3.06 7.86
N SER A 538 -12.88 -4.35 7.58
CA SER A 538 -12.72 -5.42 8.57
C SER A 538 -11.25 -5.80 8.76
N LEU A 539 -10.96 -6.36 9.95
CA LEU A 539 -9.68 -7.02 10.20
C LEU A 539 -9.51 -8.23 9.23
N PRO A 540 -8.31 -8.49 8.68
CA PRO A 540 -8.09 -9.65 7.82
C PRO A 540 -8.33 -10.93 8.62
N SER A 541 -9.06 -11.89 8.03
CA SER A 541 -9.47 -13.12 8.72
C SER A 541 -8.27 -13.92 9.25
N CYS A 542 -7.15 -13.92 8.51
CA CYS A 542 -5.93 -14.62 8.90
C CYS A 542 -5.35 -14.17 10.26
N ILE A 543 -5.58 -12.91 10.66
CA ILE A 543 -5.19 -12.44 12.01
C ILE A 543 -5.93 -13.20 13.11
N VAL A 544 -7.20 -13.55 12.84
CA VAL A 544 -8.09 -14.17 13.82
C VAL A 544 -8.04 -15.70 13.73
N THR A 545 -7.88 -16.26 12.53
CA THR A 545 -8.09 -17.70 12.30
C THR A 545 -6.82 -18.54 12.11
N ILE A 546 -5.65 -17.92 11.85
CA ILE A 546 -4.43 -18.67 11.47
C ILE A 546 -3.33 -18.54 12.54
N GLN A 547 -3.26 -17.43 13.27
CA GLN A 547 -2.17 -17.23 14.23
C GLN A 547 -2.21 -18.31 15.33
N GLU A 548 -1.09 -19.02 15.52
CA GLU A 548 -0.97 -20.09 16.50
C GLU A 548 -1.28 -19.58 17.91
N SER A 549 -2.04 -20.37 18.67
CA SER A 549 -2.42 -20.09 20.05
C SER A 549 -2.46 -21.41 20.81
N ASP A 550 -1.83 -21.46 21.98
CA ASP A 550 -1.96 -22.57 22.93
C ASP A 550 -3.33 -22.58 23.64
N GLU A 551 -4.09 -21.49 23.51
CA GLU A 551 -5.43 -21.28 24.09
C GLU A 551 -6.50 -21.14 23.01
N ASP A 552 -7.79 -21.23 23.40
CA ASP A 552 -8.93 -20.97 22.50
C ASP A 552 -8.81 -19.58 21.86
N LEU A 553 -8.87 -19.52 20.53
CA LEU A 553 -8.77 -18.25 19.79
C LEU A 553 -9.95 -17.33 20.16
N PRO A 554 -9.68 -16.11 20.65
CA PRO A 554 -10.75 -15.17 20.97
C PRO A 554 -11.51 -14.82 19.69
N TYR A 555 -12.83 -14.65 19.79
CA TYR A 555 -13.75 -14.31 18.69
C TYR A 555 -14.00 -15.41 17.64
N VAL A 556 -13.37 -16.58 17.77
CA VAL A 556 -13.66 -17.74 16.92
C VAL A 556 -14.52 -18.73 17.70
N THR A 557 -15.61 -19.19 17.10
CA THR A 557 -16.42 -20.28 17.66
C THR A 557 -16.70 -21.32 16.59
N SER A 558 -16.37 -22.57 16.88
CA SER A 558 -16.78 -23.75 16.11
C SER A 558 -18.13 -24.30 16.58
N ASN A 559 -18.69 -23.77 17.67
CA ASN A 559 -19.86 -24.32 18.38
C ASN A 559 -21.20 -23.83 17.79
N TYR A 560 -21.29 -23.62 16.49
CA TYR A 560 -22.58 -23.41 15.84
C TYR A 560 -23.23 -24.76 15.55
N SER A 561 -24.34 -25.06 16.23
CA SER A 561 -25.28 -26.07 15.73
C SER A 561 -25.80 -25.59 14.37
N PHE A 562 -25.57 -26.38 13.33
CA PHE A 562 -26.01 -26.03 11.98
C PHE A 562 -27.51 -26.26 11.77
N ASP A 563 -28.23 -26.77 12.78
CA ASP A 563 -29.67 -27.04 12.80
C ASP A 563 -30.54 -25.79 13.08
N LEU A 564 -30.06 -24.61 12.74
CA LEU A 564 -30.84 -23.37 12.78
C LEU A 564 -31.12 -22.90 11.35
N THR A 565 -32.38 -23.04 10.93
CA THR A 565 -32.94 -22.43 9.72
C THR A 565 -33.26 -20.96 9.99
N GLY A 566 -32.29 -20.07 9.75
CA GLY A 566 -32.41 -18.62 9.90
C GLY A 566 -31.53 -17.88 8.89
N ALA A 567 -31.96 -16.68 8.49
CA ALA A 567 -31.51 -15.96 7.30
C ALA A 567 -30.03 -15.54 7.34
N GLY A 568 -29.29 -15.96 6.29
CA GLY A 568 -27.95 -15.50 5.96
C GLY A 568 -26.83 -16.41 6.49
N LYS A 569 -26.40 -17.40 5.70
CA LYS A 569 -25.28 -18.29 6.04
C LYS A 569 -24.22 -18.28 4.94
N LEU A 570 -23.01 -17.87 5.30
CA LEU A 570 -21.78 -18.28 4.61
C LEU A 570 -21.72 -19.81 4.64
N LYS A 571 -21.71 -20.45 3.47
CA LYS A 571 -21.42 -21.88 3.35
C LYS A 571 -19.90 -22.05 3.35
N MET A 572 -19.34 -22.60 4.42
CA MET A 572 -18.10 -23.37 4.33
C MET A 572 -18.44 -24.85 4.44
N VAL A 573 -18.08 -25.61 3.40
CA VAL A 573 -18.06 -27.08 3.45
C VAL A 573 -16.64 -27.46 3.85
N PRO A 574 -16.41 -28.17 4.96
CA PRO A 574 -15.09 -28.69 5.28
C PRO A 574 -14.70 -29.72 4.24
N GLY A 575 -13.60 -29.48 3.51
CA GLY A 575 -12.98 -30.46 2.63
C GLY A 575 -13.61 -30.61 1.25
N LYS A 576 -13.48 -29.61 0.37
CA LYS A 576 -13.20 -29.76 -1.07
C LYS A 576 -13.25 -28.40 -1.78
N TRP A 577 -12.24 -28.14 -2.60
CA TRP A 577 -12.17 -27.01 -3.51
C TRP A 577 -13.22 -27.13 -4.63
N SER A 578 -14.17 -26.20 -4.72
CA SER A 578 -14.77 -25.76 -6.00
C SER A 578 -15.60 -24.48 -5.85
N MET A 579 -15.40 -23.55 -6.79
CA MET A 579 -16.19 -22.33 -6.97
C MET A 579 -17.52 -22.63 -7.66
N ASN A 580 -18.60 -21.94 -7.26
CA ASN A 580 -19.64 -21.55 -8.20
C ASN A 580 -20.38 -20.28 -7.74
N ALA A 581 -20.55 -19.36 -8.68
CA ALA A 581 -21.25 -18.08 -8.56
C ALA A 581 -22.73 -18.25 -8.91
N VAL A 582 -23.65 -17.62 -8.16
CA VAL A 582 -25.01 -17.31 -8.64
C VAL A 582 -25.50 -15.97 -8.09
N LEU A 583 -26.09 -15.20 -9.01
CA LEU A 583 -26.67 -13.87 -8.90
C LEU A 583 -28.05 -13.80 -8.19
N HIS A 584 -28.31 -12.59 -7.65
CA HIS A 584 -29.58 -11.82 -7.63
C HIS A 584 -30.66 -11.97 -6.52
N LYS A 585 -31.09 -10.75 -6.07
CA LYS A 585 -32.39 -10.23 -5.60
C LYS A 585 -32.67 -10.09 -4.08
N SER A 586 -32.83 -8.82 -3.65
CA SER A 586 -33.63 -8.32 -2.52
C SER A 586 -35.15 -8.58 -2.75
N PRO A 587 -36.12 -8.36 -1.80
CA PRO A 587 -36.06 -7.63 -0.51
C PRO A 587 -36.99 -8.12 0.68
N GLN A 588 -37.04 -7.29 1.75
CA GLN A 588 -38.15 -6.92 2.68
C GLN A 588 -38.39 -7.55 4.10
N ARG A 589 -38.30 -6.64 5.10
CA ARG A 589 -39.13 -6.34 6.33
C ARG A 589 -39.38 -7.35 7.47
N SER A 590 -39.03 -6.88 8.69
CA SER A 590 -39.49 -7.17 10.07
C SER A 590 -39.41 -8.63 10.56
N TRP A 591 -39.03 -8.94 11.80
CA TRP A 591 -39.89 -8.94 12.99
C TRP A 591 -39.07 -9.14 14.29
N LEU A 592 -39.61 -8.64 15.40
CA LEU A 592 -39.06 -8.62 16.76
C LEU A 592 -38.93 -10.01 17.43
N GLY A 593 -37.87 -10.13 18.26
CA GLY A 593 -38.02 -10.40 19.70
C GLY A 593 -37.71 -11.81 20.20
N LEU A 594 -36.74 -11.93 21.13
CA LEU A 594 -36.86 -12.82 22.30
C LEU A 594 -35.90 -12.41 23.43
N LYS A 595 -36.42 -12.40 24.66
CA LYS A 595 -35.73 -12.19 25.95
C LYS A 595 -35.14 -13.53 26.44
N LEU A 596 -33.94 -13.52 27.04
CA LEU A 596 -33.40 -14.65 27.82
C LEU A 596 -33.00 -14.21 29.24
N ARG A 597 -33.36 -15.05 30.22
CA ARG A 597 -33.11 -14.88 31.66
C ARG A 597 -31.80 -15.58 32.05
N LEU A 598 -31.05 -14.93 32.95
CA LEU A 598 -29.79 -15.36 33.56
C LEU A 598 -30.03 -16.30 34.76
N ASN A 599 -29.07 -17.18 35.02
CA ASN A 599 -28.83 -17.76 36.35
C ASN A 599 -27.32 -17.89 36.59
N GLU A 600 -26.84 -17.32 37.70
CA GLU A 600 -25.45 -17.26 38.14
C GLU A 600 -25.15 -18.34 39.20
N LYS A 601 -23.91 -18.88 39.21
CA LYS A 601 -23.26 -19.46 40.41
C LYS A 601 -21.71 -19.32 40.34
N PRO A 602 -21.01 -19.36 41.50
CA PRO A 602 -19.81 -18.56 41.77
C PRO A 602 -18.46 -19.27 41.55
N VAL A 603 -17.41 -18.44 41.53
CA VAL A 603 -16.00 -18.69 41.16
C VAL A 603 -15.18 -19.30 42.32
N GLN A 604 -14.20 -20.17 41.99
CA GLN A 604 -13.08 -20.57 42.87
C GLN A 604 -11.76 -20.00 42.33
N GLU A 605 -10.91 -19.52 43.25
CA GLU A 605 -9.60 -18.89 43.05
C GLU A 605 -8.48 -19.86 42.63
N GLU A 606 -7.48 -19.38 41.86
CA GLU A 606 -6.05 -19.77 41.75
C GLU A 606 -5.47 -19.31 40.37
N ASP A 607 -4.21 -18.92 40.09
CA ASP A 607 -2.95 -18.70 40.81
C ASP A 607 -2.04 -17.80 39.91
N TRP A 608 -1.02 -17.11 40.46
CA TRP A 608 -0.40 -15.86 39.93
C TRP A 608 0.95 -16.05 39.17
N VAL A 609 1.30 -15.15 38.22
CA VAL A 609 2.62 -15.12 37.52
C VAL A 609 3.32 -13.75 37.70
N VAL A 610 4.65 -13.74 37.82
CA VAL A 610 5.49 -12.58 38.18
C VAL A 610 6.15 -11.92 36.95
N CYS A 611 6.24 -10.58 36.96
CA CYS A 611 6.86 -9.73 35.94
C CYS A 611 8.38 -9.98 35.79
N GLN A 612 8.88 -10.02 34.55
CA GLN A 612 10.30 -10.28 34.22
C GLN A 612 11.06 -9.04 33.70
N HIS A 613 10.58 -7.81 33.93
CA HIS A 613 11.29 -6.61 33.49
C HIS A 613 12.47 -6.26 34.43
N PRO A 614 13.70 -6.01 33.92
CA PRO A 614 14.91 -5.83 34.76
C PRO A 614 14.86 -4.64 35.73
N GLU A 615 14.08 -3.61 35.41
CA GLU A 615 14.01 -2.35 36.17
C GLU A 615 12.66 -2.09 36.86
N CYS A 616 11.80 -3.10 37.00
CA CYS A 616 10.51 -2.93 37.68
C CYS A 616 10.71 -2.82 39.20
N SER A 617 10.54 -1.61 39.75
CA SER A 617 10.64 -1.32 41.19
C SER A 617 9.41 -1.76 41.99
N GLU A 618 8.28 -2.08 41.34
CA GLU A 618 7.08 -2.61 42.00
C GLU A 618 6.93 -4.12 41.75
N ARG A 619 7.31 -4.93 42.74
CA ARG A 619 6.97 -6.36 42.81
C ARG A 619 5.47 -6.59 43.12
N ARG A 620 4.55 -6.02 42.34
CA ARG A 620 3.11 -6.29 42.50
C ARG A 620 2.58 -7.24 41.42
N ARG A 621 1.91 -8.27 41.93
CA ARG A 621 1.44 -9.49 41.27
C ARG A 621 0.29 -9.16 40.31
N ALA A 622 0.38 -9.60 39.04
CA ALA A 622 -0.72 -9.48 38.10
C ALA A 622 -1.69 -10.67 38.26
N SER A 623 -2.97 -10.38 38.47
CA SER A 623 -4.04 -11.38 38.48
C SER A 623 -4.23 -11.94 37.08
N LYS A 624 -4.10 -13.26 36.97
CA LYS A 624 -4.47 -14.04 35.80
C LYS A 624 -5.98 -13.84 35.57
N VAL A 625 -6.38 -13.08 34.57
CA VAL A 625 -7.80 -12.99 34.17
C VAL A 625 -8.06 -14.15 33.22
N ARG A 626 -8.51 -15.29 33.76
CA ARG A 626 -9.17 -16.32 32.95
C ARG A 626 -10.57 -15.80 32.59
N LEU A 627 -10.86 -15.72 31.29
CA LEU A 627 -12.24 -15.78 30.80
C LEU A 627 -12.77 -17.16 31.15
N HIS A 628 -13.55 -17.26 32.23
CA HIS A 628 -14.18 -18.53 32.60
C HIS A 628 -15.26 -18.91 31.57
N HIS A 629 -15.04 -20.04 30.92
CA HIS A 629 -15.98 -20.82 30.12
C HIS A 629 -17.34 -20.95 30.83
N CYS A 630 -18.40 -20.54 30.13
CA CYS A 630 -19.77 -20.92 30.45
C CYS A 630 -19.95 -22.41 30.06
N ARG A 631 -19.71 -23.33 30.99
CA ARG A 631 -20.06 -24.75 30.79
C ARG A 631 -21.58 -24.92 30.91
N LEU A 632 -22.24 -25.15 29.77
CA LEU A 632 -23.55 -25.79 29.72
C LEU A 632 -23.39 -27.23 30.25
N SER A 633 -24.16 -27.59 31.27
CA SER A 633 -24.25 -28.96 31.78
C SER A 633 -25.69 -29.45 31.60
N TYR A 634 -25.81 -30.41 30.68
CA TYR A 634 -26.94 -31.30 30.30
C TYR A 634 -28.31 -30.72 29.98
#